data_AF-A0A182SBZ2-F1
#
_entry.id   AF-A0A182SBZ2-F1
#
_cell.length_a   1.000
_cell.length_b   1.000
_cell.length_c   1.000
_cell.angle_alpha   90.00
_cell.angle_beta   90.00
_cell.angle_gamma   90.00
#
_symmetry.space_group_name_H-M   'P 1'
#
loop_
_entity.id
_entity.type
_entity.pdbx_description
1 polymer ?
#
loop_
_entity_poly.entity_id
_entity_poly.type
_entity_poly.pdbx_seq_one_letter_code
_entity_poly.pdbx_strand_id
1 'polypeptide(L)'
;ICTLRPLDNVYALVRHADNIQKFSIEYKNGLVRSYITNDRDSLLATLLDAVRSCGNQDVHVRISNTPRGKRVGPLTVSVDEETEANLLRYIISNYQYPVKRIDVMERFNANIPYSGLNYSVTQDSLFAESKERLITGALQALIGSKEDNAQLNNVELEAAFHVLRRLLASKVGFAAFTNLPGFREAIGLKVVHALKRNDLAVTYAAIDMINSLMHSDHDLKQEQLNKSSLLHTKAFLEQLLDMWSKHVNLGSGALVLSAMLDFLTFALCVPYSETTDGKQFDLLLEMVASRGRTLYKLFQHPSLAIVKGSGLVMRALIEEGDTAISTQMQTLALDEAALCRHLLVALYTPTNDSTMITHRQLSRHLVGLWITDSDDAMSLLKRIFPAGLLSFLESEDPVPKEDVEEDRLNFRDNLKLAVQHAGANNTSKQRLNYLIEKHLEGIKHWGMNLLDVRQEKLQQTQKNRPIVLRNRRQKKKVGEQVVNLPLFFYQFGKTHAMPNLIWNHKTREELRSALENELRQFTADKDLAGGMLVAWNYDEFEVQYQCLADEIKIGDYYIRLLLERDDWPQNLVKNPIELFNALYRRVLCRNRLNDDHLTVTSLQALAKVYKRYYEEIGYFSDMPYILQMLDRCLSPALRDALIILIKHLVLHKSNCRPLTDHVNYLVDLITLAHLHKGRATLNTKTNVIEAGPNMKLHEEKDWYYNVERENEKPERCGPVTFSELKELWSRGVLTPRTRCWAGRNGWLKWCLMAKGTPLFNETELAQHVLDILNRCTSFFPSRARDGEAVLIPGPRLSRKLSEFICLPHIVQVCLTHDPGLLERVATLLCQIMEDNPEMSKVYLTGVFYFMLMYTGSNILPIARFLKMTHMKQAFRSEDGNTQSGIMHRSILGQLLPEAMICFLENHSAEKFAETFLGEFDTPEVIWSSEMRRMLIEKISAHIADFTPKLKGHTMARYPYLAIPVISYPQLENELFCHIFYLRHLCDTAKFPNWPIPD
;
A
#
# COMPACT_ATOMS: atom_id res chain seq x y z
N ILE A 1 19.94 -3.24 -37.60
CA ILE A 1 20.79 -4.30 -38.20
C ILE A 1 20.30 -5.64 -37.64
N CYS A 2 19.58 -6.45 -38.41
CA CYS A 2 19.25 -7.82 -37.99
C CYS A 2 20.22 -8.78 -38.67
N THR A 3 21.20 -9.29 -37.92
CA THR A 3 22.02 -10.43 -38.35
C THR A 3 21.68 -11.62 -37.47
N LEU A 4 21.28 -12.76 -38.04
CA LEU A 4 21.08 -14.02 -37.32
C LEU A 4 22.42 -14.69 -36.92
N ARG A 5 23.50 -13.91 -36.78
CA ARG A 5 24.83 -14.43 -36.49
C ARG A 5 25.09 -14.35 -34.99
N PRO A 6 25.54 -15.46 -34.36
CA PRO A 6 25.97 -15.46 -32.97
C PRO A 6 27.08 -14.42 -32.70
N LEU A 7 27.03 -13.73 -31.56
CA LEU A 7 28.00 -12.69 -31.18
C LEU A 7 29.38 -13.27 -30.83
N ASP A 8 29.43 -14.50 -30.33
CA ASP A 8 30.66 -15.27 -30.07
C ASP A 8 31.51 -15.54 -31.33
N ASN A 9 30.91 -15.44 -32.51
CA ASN A 9 31.57 -15.58 -33.81
C ASN A 9 32.25 -14.30 -34.31
N VAL A 10 32.09 -13.17 -33.63
CA VAL A 10 32.81 -11.92 -33.97
C VAL A 10 34.29 -12.09 -33.64
N TYR A 11 35.17 -11.78 -34.59
CA TYR A 11 36.62 -11.81 -34.42
C TYR A 11 37.17 -10.43 -34.07
N ALA A 12 36.84 -9.40 -34.86
CA ALA A 12 37.27 -8.03 -34.63
C ALA A 12 36.26 -7.02 -35.18
N LEU A 13 36.27 -5.82 -34.61
CA LEU A 13 35.46 -4.69 -35.05
C LEU A 13 36.38 -3.65 -35.69
N VAL A 14 36.14 -3.32 -36.96
CA VAL A 14 36.99 -2.37 -37.71
C VAL A 14 36.33 -1.00 -37.74
N ARG A 15 36.99 -0.01 -37.16
CA ARG A 15 36.64 1.40 -37.16
C ARG A 15 37.46 2.13 -38.24
N HIS A 16 36.90 2.26 -39.44
CA HIS A 16 37.61 2.86 -40.58
C HIS A 16 37.99 4.32 -40.30
N ALA A 17 39.27 4.66 -40.44
CA ALA A 17 39.76 6.03 -40.28
C ALA A 17 39.28 6.95 -41.41
N ASP A 18 39.20 6.41 -42.63
CA ASP A 18 38.87 7.17 -43.84
C ASP A 18 37.41 7.64 -43.90
N ASN A 19 36.52 7.03 -43.10
CA ASN A 19 35.10 7.36 -43.09
C ASN A 19 34.51 7.24 -41.68
N ILE A 20 34.11 8.40 -41.13
CA ILE A 20 33.57 8.57 -39.77
C ILE A 20 32.27 7.78 -39.49
N GLN A 21 31.52 7.39 -40.53
CA GLN A 21 30.27 6.63 -40.39
C GLN A 21 30.46 5.13 -40.65
N LYS A 22 31.56 4.73 -41.31
CA LYS A 22 31.78 3.35 -41.75
C LYS A 22 32.45 2.51 -40.66
N PHE A 23 31.89 1.34 -40.39
CA PHE A 23 32.54 0.28 -39.60
C PHE A 23 32.44 -1.06 -40.31
N SER A 24 33.20 -2.06 -39.87
CA SER A 24 33.06 -3.43 -40.35
C SER A 24 33.14 -4.44 -39.22
N ILE A 25 32.41 -5.54 -39.36
CA ILE A 25 32.46 -6.67 -38.44
C ILE A 25 33.19 -7.80 -39.16
N GLU A 26 34.32 -8.23 -38.62
CA GLU A 26 35.04 -9.41 -39.06
C GLU A 26 34.58 -10.61 -38.24
N TYR A 27 34.19 -11.70 -38.90
CA TYR A 27 33.76 -12.94 -38.26
C TYR A 27 34.86 -14.00 -38.32
N LYS A 28 34.87 -14.91 -37.34
CA LYS A 28 35.81 -16.04 -37.24
C LYS A 28 35.79 -16.95 -38.48
N ASN A 29 34.69 -17.01 -39.23
CA ASN A 29 34.61 -17.74 -40.50
C ASN A 29 35.23 -17.00 -41.70
N GLY A 30 35.91 -15.87 -41.47
CA GLY A 30 36.55 -15.08 -42.52
C GLY A 30 35.58 -14.25 -43.35
N LEU A 31 34.33 -14.08 -42.93
CA LEU A 31 33.43 -13.13 -43.57
C LEU A 31 33.60 -11.72 -42.97
N VAL A 32 33.56 -10.69 -43.81
CA VAL A 32 33.59 -9.28 -43.38
C VAL A 32 32.33 -8.59 -43.89
N ARG A 33 31.60 -7.91 -43.00
CA ARG A 33 30.46 -7.06 -43.38
C ARG A 33 30.76 -5.62 -43.01
N SER A 34 30.60 -4.71 -43.96
CA SER A 34 30.72 -3.27 -43.72
C SER A 34 29.35 -2.62 -43.61
N TYR A 35 29.24 -1.64 -42.72
CA TYR A 35 28.02 -0.90 -42.44
C TYR A 35 28.34 0.60 -42.32
N ILE A 36 27.33 1.44 -42.49
CA ILE A 36 27.43 2.90 -42.37
C ILE A 36 26.32 3.36 -41.43
N THR A 37 26.66 4.20 -40.45
CA THR A 37 25.71 4.79 -39.49
C THR A 37 26.23 6.11 -38.94
N ASN A 38 25.33 7.02 -38.55
CA ASN A 38 25.69 8.29 -37.93
C ASN A 38 26.29 8.10 -36.52
N ASP A 39 25.85 7.06 -35.79
CA ASP A 39 26.25 6.78 -34.41
C ASP A 39 27.28 5.63 -34.31
N ARG A 40 28.25 5.62 -35.22
CA ARG A 40 29.19 4.50 -35.40
C ARG A 40 29.88 4.09 -34.11
N ASP A 41 30.50 5.04 -33.42
CA ASP A 41 31.32 4.76 -32.24
C ASP A 41 30.43 4.31 -31.06
N SER A 42 29.20 4.83 -30.94
CA SER A 42 28.22 4.40 -29.93
C SER A 42 27.76 2.96 -30.15
N LEU A 43 27.45 2.60 -31.40
CA LEU A 43 27.07 1.24 -31.77
C LEU A 43 28.23 0.26 -31.55
N LEU A 44 29.46 0.65 -31.92
CA LEU A 44 30.66 -0.16 -31.69
C LEU A 44 30.89 -0.41 -30.19
N ALA A 45 30.70 0.60 -29.33
CA ALA A 45 30.82 0.43 -27.88
C ALA A 45 29.78 -0.57 -27.33
N THR A 46 28.51 -0.44 -27.74
CA THR A 46 27.45 -1.40 -27.33
C THR A 46 27.73 -2.81 -27.85
N LEU A 47 28.13 -2.94 -29.12
CA LEU A 47 28.42 -4.24 -29.73
C LEU A 47 29.63 -4.92 -29.07
N LEU A 48 30.67 -4.15 -28.72
CA LEU A 48 31.84 -4.65 -28.02
C LEU A 48 31.46 -5.23 -26.65
N ASP A 49 30.72 -4.48 -25.84
CA ASP A 49 30.25 -4.93 -24.52
C ASP A 49 29.34 -6.16 -24.62
N ALA A 50 28.44 -6.19 -25.61
CA ALA A 50 27.57 -7.33 -25.85
C ALA A 50 28.34 -8.61 -26.22
N VAL A 51 29.33 -8.50 -27.11
CA VAL A 51 30.17 -9.65 -27.52
C VAL A 51 31.01 -10.16 -26.35
N ARG A 52 31.60 -9.27 -25.54
CA ARG A 52 32.35 -9.64 -24.33
C ARG A 52 31.45 -10.30 -23.28
N SER A 53 30.24 -9.78 -23.09
CA SER A 53 29.24 -10.34 -22.17
C SER A 53 28.74 -11.73 -22.58
N CYS A 54 28.79 -12.08 -23.87
CA CYS A 54 28.53 -13.44 -24.37
C CYS A 54 29.71 -14.43 -24.13
N GLY A 55 30.80 -14.00 -23.48
CA GLY A 55 31.97 -14.82 -23.17
C GLY A 55 33.11 -14.73 -24.18
N ASN A 56 32.96 -13.95 -25.26
CA ASN A 56 34.03 -13.75 -26.24
C ASN A 56 34.91 -12.55 -25.85
N GLN A 57 35.92 -12.81 -25.01
CA GLN A 57 36.84 -11.78 -24.51
C GLN A 57 37.89 -11.33 -25.54
N ASP A 58 38.02 -12.02 -26.68
CA ASP A 58 39.04 -11.75 -27.69
C ASP A 58 38.67 -10.63 -28.68
N VAL A 59 37.41 -10.16 -28.65
CA VAL A 59 36.97 -9.08 -29.52
C VAL A 59 37.66 -7.77 -29.14
N HIS A 60 38.06 -7.02 -30.16
CA HIS A 60 38.70 -5.72 -30.04
C HIS A 60 38.35 -4.82 -31.22
N VAL A 61 38.55 -3.51 -31.03
CA VAL A 61 38.37 -2.50 -32.08
C VAL A 61 39.71 -2.20 -32.74
N ARG A 62 39.74 -2.05 -34.06
CA ARG A 62 40.95 -1.75 -34.84
C ARG A 62 40.72 -0.74 -35.96
N ILE A 63 41.73 0.03 -36.38
CA ILE A 63 41.62 1.03 -37.45
C ILE A 63 41.48 0.38 -38.84
N SER A 64 42.29 -0.64 -39.12
CA SER A 64 42.36 -1.33 -40.42
C SER A 64 41.82 -2.77 -40.34
N ASN A 65 41.57 -3.44 -41.46
CA ASN A 65 41.17 -4.85 -41.45
C ASN A 65 42.31 -5.76 -40.96
N THR A 66 41.96 -6.95 -40.46
CA THR A 66 42.97 -7.95 -40.05
C THR A 66 43.77 -8.44 -41.26
N PRO A 67 45.12 -8.30 -41.25
CA PRO A 67 45.96 -8.69 -42.38
C PRO A 67 46.06 -10.22 -42.45
N ARG A 68 45.16 -10.84 -43.23
CA ARG A 68 45.06 -12.31 -43.35
C ARG A 68 46.36 -12.97 -43.78
N GLY A 69 47.12 -12.32 -44.67
CA GLY A 69 48.42 -12.85 -45.14
C GLY A 69 49.50 -12.91 -44.05
N LYS A 70 49.26 -12.32 -42.87
CA LYS A 70 50.18 -12.33 -41.73
C LYS A 70 49.75 -13.31 -40.63
N ARG A 71 48.59 -13.94 -40.76
CA ARG A 71 48.09 -14.95 -39.82
C ARG A 71 48.56 -16.35 -40.22
N VAL A 72 48.97 -17.13 -39.23
CA VAL A 72 49.36 -18.53 -39.32
C VAL A 72 48.13 -19.37 -38.99
N GLY A 73 47.37 -19.76 -40.02
CA GLY A 73 46.17 -20.60 -39.90
C GLY A 73 44.83 -19.84 -39.89
N PRO A 74 43.69 -20.56 -39.81
CA PRO A 74 42.36 -19.98 -39.78
C PRO A 74 42.09 -19.07 -38.57
N LEU A 75 41.12 -18.15 -38.68
CA LEU A 75 40.72 -17.27 -37.56
C LEU A 75 40.06 -18.01 -36.39
N THR A 76 39.57 -19.23 -36.63
CA THR A 76 38.96 -20.11 -35.62
C THR A 76 39.97 -20.88 -34.78
N VAL A 77 41.23 -20.95 -35.20
CA VAL A 77 42.27 -21.78 -34.58
C VAL A 77 43.35 -20.89 -33.98
N SER A 78 43.75 -21.18 -32.75
CA SER A 78 44.92 -20.58 -32.10
C SER A 78 46.21 -21.10 -32.70
N VAL A 79 47.25 -20.27 -32.75
CA VAL A 79 48.60 -20.73 -33.11
C VAL A 79 49.11 -21.72 -32.07
N ASP A 80 49.99 -22.62 -32.48
CA ASP A 80 50.68 -23.57 -31.61
C ASP A 80 51.78 -22.89 -30.78
N GLU A 81 52.27 -23.61 -29.78
CA GLU A 81 53.26 -23.13 -28.81
C GLU A 81 54.58 -22.66 -29.44
N GLU A 82 55.08 -23.37 -30.46
CA GLU A 82 56.33 -23.04 -31.12
C GLU A 82 56.18 -21.76 -31.95
N THR A 83 55.08 -21.65 -32.69
CA THR A 83 54.73 -20.42 -33.42
C THR A 83 54.60 -19.22 -32.49
N GLU A 84 53.93 -19.36 -31.35
CA GLU A 84 53.80 -18.31 -30.34
C GLU A 84 55.17 -17.84 -29.82
N ALA A 85 56.08 -18.78 -29.49
CA ALA A 85 57.44 -18.46 -29.08
C ALA A 85 58.27 -17.78 -30.18
N ASN A 86 58.13 -18.22 -31.43
CA ASN A 86 58.79 -17.62 -32.58
C ASN A 86 58.33 -16.18 -32.85
N LEU A 87 57.04 -15.88 -32.64
CA LEU A 87 56.52 -14.51 -32.73
C LEU A 87 57.12 -13.59 -31.64
N LEU A 88 57.32 -14.09 -30.42
CA LEU A 88 58.02 -13.34 -29.36
C LEU A 88 59.49 -13.08 -29.73
N ARG A 89 60.22 -14.08 -30.22
CA ARG A 89 61.60 -13.90 -30.73
C ARG A 89 61.64 -12.90 -31.88
N TYR A 90 60.64 -12.95 -32.76
CA TYR A 90 60.54 -12.03 -33.90
C TYR A 90 60.42 -10.57 -33.44
N ILE A 91 59.63 -10.29 -32.39
CA ILE A 91 59.59 -8.97 -31.74
C ILE A 91 60.96 -8.58 -31.21
N ILE A 92 61.59 -9.44 -30.41
CA ILE A 92 62.87 -9.14 -29.74
C ILE A 92 63.95 -8.77 -30.76
N SER A 93 64.08 -9.55 -31.85
CA SER A 93 65.17 -9.34 -32.82
C SER A 93 64.89 -8.25 -33.84
N ASN A 94 63.63 -8.03 -34.23
CA ASN A 94 63.32 -7.18 -35.39
C ASN A 94 62.66 -5.84 -35.05
N TYR A 95 62.07 -5.66 -33.86
CA TYR A 95 61.36 -4.42 -33.50
C TYR A 95 62.28 -3.19 -33.47
N GLN A 96 63.57 -3.38 -33.20
CA GLN A 96 64.54 -2.29 -33.22
C GLN A 96 64.68 -1.60 -34.61
N TYR A 97 64.38 -2.31 -35.71
CA TYR A 97 64.52 -1.78 -37.07
C TYR A 97 63.23 -1.10 -37.56
N PRO A 98 63.22 0.24 -37.79
CA PRO A 98 62.00 0.99 -38.12
C PRO A 98 61.17 0.39 -39.27
N VAL A 99 61.83 -0.03 -40.36
CA VAL A 99 61.19 -0.59 -41.56
C VAL A 99 60.41 -1.89 -41.29
N LYS A 100 60.81 -2.65 -40.26
CA LYS A 100 60.18 -3.95 -39.92
C LYS A 100 59.14 -3.84 -38.81
N ARG A 101 59.00 -2.70 -38.12
CA ARG A 101 58.17 -2.57 -36.91
C ARG A 101 56.71 -2.90 -37.14
N ILE A 102 56.09 -2.26 -38.13
CA ILE A 102 54.68 -2.49 -38.43
C ILE A 102 54.43 -3.95 -38.81
N ASP A 103 55.34 -4.57 -39.59
CA ASP A 103 55.22 -5.97 -39.99
C ASP A 103 55.28 -6.93 -38.78
N VAL A 104 56.24 -6.69 -37.88
CA VAL A 104 56.40 -7.43 -36.63
C VAL A 104 55.13 -7.33 -35.76
N MET A 105 54.62 -6.11 -35.56
CA MET A 105 53.43 -5.88 -34.73
C MET A 105 52.17 -6.49 -35.35
N GLU A 106 51.97 -6.34 -36.66
CA GLU A 106 50.80 -6.89 -37.34
C GLU A 106 50.80 -8.41 -37.36
N ARG A 107 51.97 -9.05 -37.58
CA ARG A 107 52.10 -10.51 -37.46
C ARG A 107 51.77 -10.98 -36.05
N PHE A 108 52.28 -10.29 -35.02
CA PHE A 108 51.96 -10.66 -33.64
C PHE A 108 50.45 -10.51 -33.35
N ASN A 109 49.87 -9.36 -33.64
CA ASN A 109 48.45 -9.07 -33.38
C ASN A 109 47.49 -9.94 -34.19
N ALA A 110 47.88 -10.39 -35.39
CA ALA A 110 47.06 -11.27 -36.21
C ALA A 110 47.03 -12.72 -35.70
N ASN A 111 47.99 -13.13 -34.86
CA ASN A 111 48.16 -14.52 -34.41
C ASN A 111 47.80 -14.72 -32.94
N ILE A 112 48.16 -13.76 -32.08
CA ILE A 112 47.94 -13.86 -30.64
C ILE A 112 46.52 -13.35 -30.29
N PRO A 113 45.72 -14.11 -29.52
CA PRO A 113 44.40 -13.68 -29.04
C PRO A 113 44.47 -12.37 -28.24
N TYR A 114 43.37 -11.62 -28.20
CA TYR A 114 43.34 -10.34 -27.46
C TYR A 114 43.38 -10.56 -25.94
N SER A 115 42.85 -11.69 -25.47
CA SER A 115 42.90 -12.14 -24.07
C SER A 115 44.29 -12.55 -23.58
N GLY A 116 45.28 -12.71 -24.47
CA GLY A 116 46.67 -12.97 -24.12
C GLY A 116 47.32 -14.14 -24.87
N LEU A 117 48.49 -14.54 -24.38
CA LEU A 117 49.25 -15.70 -24.88
C LEU A 117 48.60 -17.00 -24.38
N ASN A 118 48.42 -17.99 -25.25
CA ASN A 118 47.77 -19.25 -24.89
C ASN A 118 48.70 -20.15 -24.07
N TYR A 119 50.01 -20.04 -24.29
CA TYR A 119 51.01 -20.92 -23.69
C TYR A 119 51.99 -20.13 -22.81
N SER A 120 51.48 -19.24 -21.95
CA SER A 120 52.32 -18.37 -21.10
C SER A 120 53.01 -19.07 -19.92
N VAL A 121 52.64 -20.32 -19.60
CA VAL A 121 53.24 -21.14 -18.53
C VAL A 121 54.10 -22.22 -19.18
N THR A 122 55.35 -22.38 -18.72
CA THR A 122 56.22 -23.49 -19.15
C THR A 122 55.69 -24.80 -18.57
N GLN A 123 55.36 -25.78 -19.43
CA GLN A 123 55.21 -27.16 -18.98
C GLN A 123 56.60 -27.71 -18.66
N ASP A 124 56.77 -28.36 -17.50
CA ASP A 124 58.05 -28.89 -17.03
C ASP A 124 58.65 -29.87 -18.05
N SER A 125 59.56 -29.37 -18.88
CA SER A 125 60.41 -30.14 -19.77
C SER A 125 61.85 -29.67 -19.57
N LEU A 126 62.76 -30.62 -19.39
CA LEU A 126 64.19 -30.40 -19.09
C LEU A 126 64.95 -29.57 -20.15
N PHE A 127 64.33 -29.30 -21.31
CA PHE A 127 64.87 -28.49 -22.41
C PHE A 127 64.00 -27.26 -22.77
N ALA A 128 62.96 -26.94 -21.98
CA ALA A 128 62.10 -25.79 -22.25
C ALA A 128 62.78 -24.47 -21.85
N GLU A 129 62.99 -23.59 -22.83
CA GLU A 129 63.44 -22.23 -22.62
C GLU A 129 62.41 -21.46 -21.76
N SER A 130 62.85 -20.70 -20.76
CA SER A 130 61.94 -19.96 -19.87
C SER A 130 61.16 -18.91 -20.65
N LYS A 131 59.90 -19.21 -20.98
CA LYS A 131 59.00 -18.28 -21.70
C LYS A 131 58.80 -16.95 -20.97
N GLU A 132 58.98 -16.94 -19.65
CA GLU A 132 59.00 -15.69 -18.87
C GLU A 132 60.07 -14.73 -19.39
N ARG A 133 61.25 -15.24 -19.78
CA ARG A 133 62.32 -14.44 -20.39
C ARG A 133 61.95 -13.93 -21.78
N LEU A 134 61.25 -14.73 -22.58
CA LEU A 134 60.80 -14.29 -23.92
C LEU A 134 59.75 -13.18 -23.82
N ILE A 135 58.79 -13.30 -22.89
CA ILE A 135 57.77 -12.26 -22.65
C ILE A 135 58.44 -10.99 -22.14
N THR A 136 59.31 -11.11 -21.14
CA THR A 136 60.08 -9.98 -20.57
C THR A 136 60.97 -9.32 -21.62
N GLY A 137 61.65 -10.11 -22.45
CA GLY A 137 62.50 -9.63 -23.54
C GLY A 137 61.70 -8.90 -24.62
N ALA A 138 60.52 -9.41 -25.00
CA ALA A 138 59.63 -8.74 -25.94
C ALA A 138 59.14 -7.39 -25.39
N LEU A 139 58.76 -7.34 -24.10
CA LEU A 139 58.39 -6.11 -23.41
C LEU A 139 59.55 -5.10 -23.35
N GLN A 140 60.77 -5.55 -23.07
CA GLN A 140 61.98 -4.71 -23.12
C GLN A 140 62.24 -4.17 -24.53
N ALA A 141 62.09 -4.99 -25.57
CA ALA A 141 62.28 -4.56 -26.96
C ALA A 141 61.30 -3.45 -27.36
N LEU A 142 60.05 -3.50 -26.87
CA LEU A 142 59.02 -2.49 -27.13
C LEU A 142 59.30 -1.13 -26.45
N ILE A 143 60.23 -1.08 -25.48
CA ILE A 143 60.59 0.12 -24.71
C ILE A 143 62.03 0.60 -24.98
N GLY A 144 62.95 -0.32 -25.29
CA GLY A 144 64.36 -0.04 -25.50
C GLY A 144 64.68 0.80 -26.74
N SER A 145 63.73 0.99 -27.66
CA SER A 145 63.87 1.95 -28.76
C SER A 145 63.77 3.38 -28.21
N LYS A 146 64.89 4.09 -28.09
CA LYS A 146 64.98 5.53 -27.72
C LYS A 146 64.39 6.44 -28.81
N GLU A 147 63.15 6.21 -29.21
CA GLU A 147 62.50 7.00 -30.26
C GLU A 147 61.32 7.80 -29.77
N ASP A 148 61.20 9.00 -30.32
CA ASP A 148 60.08 9.92 -30.12
C ASP A 148 58.80 9.27 -30.63
N ASN A 149 57.88 8.94 -29.71
CA ASN A 149 56.50 8.54 -30.02
C ASN A 149 55.77 9.51 -30.99
N ALA A 150 56.34 10.70 -31.25
CA ALA A 150 55.90 11.64 -32.26
C ALA A 150 56.02 11.12 -33.71
N GLN A 151 57.01 10.26 -34.02
CA GLN A 151 57.30 9.83 -35.39
C GLN A 151 56.43 8.66 -35.90
N LEU A 152 55.81 7.89 -35.00
CA LEU A 152 54.92 6.78 -35.39
C LEU A 152 53.59 7.30 -35.93
N ASN A 153 53.04 6.62 -36.93
CA ASN A 153 51.69 6.90 -37.42
C ASN A 153 50.61 6.30 -36.49
N ASN A 154 49.34 6.67 -36.68
CA ASN A 154 48.27 6.25 -35.77
C ASN A 154 48.01 4.73 -35.82
N VAL A 155 48.22 4.08 -36.97
CA VAL A 155 48.04 2.62 -37.14
C VAL A 155 49.16 1.85 -36.41
N GLU A 156 50.40 2.34 -36.49
CA GLU A 156 51.55 1.78 -35.79
C GLU A 156 51.41 1.91 -34.27
N LEU A 157 50.93 3.07 -33.79
CA LEU A 157 50.69 3.30 -32.37
C LEU A 157 49.58 2.39 -31.83
N GLU A 158 48.45 2.29 -32.54
CA GLU A 158 47.37 1.35 -32.20
C GLU A 158 47.90 -0.09 -32.16
N ALA A 159 48.62 -0.52 -33.20
CA ALA A 159 49.19 -1.85 -33.26
C ALA A 159 50.15 -2.11 -32.08
N ALA A 160 50.94 -1.12 -31.67
CA ALA A 160 51.82 -1.23 -30.51
C ALA A 160 51.05 -1.40 -29.19
N PHE A 161 49.96 -0.65 -28.98
CA PHE A 161 49.10 -0.83 -27.81
C PHE A 161 48.40 -2.19 -27.81
N HIS A 162 47.99 -2.68 -28.97
CA HIS A 162 47.42 -4.02 -29.14
C HIS A 162 48.43 -5.14 -28.83
N VAL A 163 49.71 -4.97 -29.17
CA VAL A 163 50.78 -5.92 -28.77
C VAL A 163 50.97 -5.87 -27.26
N LEU A 164 51.10 -4.66 -26.68
CA LEU A 164 51.27 -4.48 -25.24
C LEU A 164 50.10 -5.09 -24.45
N ARG A 165 48.86 -4.80 -24.83
CA ARG A 165 47.65 -5.35 -24.21
C ARG A 165 47.65 -6.88 -24.12
N ARG A 166 48.11 -7.56 -25.18
CA ARG A 166 48.20 -9.02 -25.26
C ARG A 166 49.32 -9.58 -24.39
N LEU A 167 50.50 -8.92 -24.40
CA LEU A 167 51.62 -9.33 -23.55
C LEU A 167 51.30 -9.12 -22.06
N LEU A 168 50.67 -8.00 -21.71
CA LEU A 168 50.28 -7.63 -20.35
C LEU A 168 49.15 -8.50 -19.78
N ALA A 169 48.37 -9.16 -20.63
CA ALA A 169 47.35 -10.11 -20.19
C ALA A 169 47.94 -11.41 -19.61
N SER A 170 49.19 -11.75 -19.97
CA SER A 170 49.90 -12.89 -19.38
C SER A 170 50.32 -12.60 -17.94
N LYS A 171 50.40 -13.63 -17.07
CA LYS A 171 50.85 -13.47 -15.67
C LYS A 171 52.20 -12.75 -15.55
N VAL A 172 53.14 -13.08 -16.44
CA VAL A 172 54.48 -12.48 -16.47
C VAL A 172 54.41 -11.02 -16.91
N GLY A 173 53.67 -10.73 -17.98
CA GLY A 173 53.51 -9.35 -18.47
C GLY A 173 52.76 -8.46 -17.50
N PHE A 174 51.71 -8.98 -16.87
CA PHE A 174 50.96 -8.27 -15.83
C PHE A 174 51.84 -7.87 -14.65
N ALA A 175 52.76 -8.76 -14.24
CA ALA A 175 53.73 -8.51 -13.18
C ALA A 175 54.91 -7.61 -13.63
N ALA A 176 55.24 -7.62 -14.92
CA ALA A 176 56.32 -6.79 -15.47
C ALA A 176 56.06 -5.29 -15.28
N PHE A 177 54.80 -4.86 -15.14
CA PHE A 177 54.46 -3.45 -14.95
C PHE A 177 55.15 -2.79 -13.74
N THR A 178 55.22 -3.50 -12.61
CA THR A 178 55.95 -3.02 -11.42
C THR A 178 57.33 -3.65 -11.25
N ASN A 179 57.57 -4.82 -11.84
CA ASN A 179 58.79 -5.58 -11.60
C ASN A 179 59.91 -5.30 -12.62
N LEU A 180 59.57 -4.80 -13.81
CA LEU A 180 60.55 -4.46 -14.84
C LEU A 180 61.04 -3.01 -14.67
N PRO A 181 62.35 -2.77 -14.47
CA PRO A 181 62.88 -1.42 -14.28
C PRO A 181 62.64 -0.52 -15.51
N GLY A 182 62.16 0.71 -15.30
CA GLY A 182 61.94 1.72 -16.36
C GLY A 182 60.71 1.47 -17.24
N PHE A 183 60.03 0.34 -17.08
CA PHE A 183 58.88 -0.05 -17.91
C PHE A 183 57.67 0.84 -17.69
N ARG A 184 57.36 1.10 -16.42
CA ARG A 184 56.24 1.93 -15.99
C ARG A 184 56.35 3.34 -16.56
N GLU A 185 57.52 3.97 -16.45
CA GLU A 185 57.79 5.31 -16.94
C GLU A 185 57.66 5.38 -18.47
N ALA A 186 58.20 4.38 -19.17
CA ALA A 186 58.14 4.31 -20.61
C ALA A 186 56.69 4.13 -21.13
N ILE A 187 55.90 3.25 -20.52
CA ILE A 187 54.47 3.11 -20.85
C ILE A 187 53.71 4.39 -20.53
N GLY A 188 53.93 4.98 -19.36
CA GLY A 188 53.28 6.23 -18.95
C GLY A 188 53.55 7.36 -19.94
N LEU A 189 54.80 7.54 -20.37
CA LEU A 189 55.16 8.50 -21.42
C LEU A 189 54.45 8.16 -22.73
N LYS A 190 54.45 6.90 -23.16
CA LYS A 190 53.80 6.48 -24.42
C LYS A 190 52.30 6.76 -24.43
N VAL A 191 51.61 6.49 -23.32
CA VAL A 191 50.19 6.84 -23.11
C VAL A 191 49.99 8.34 -23.19
N VAL A 192 50.75 9.15 -22.44
CA VAL A 192 50.58 10.61 -22.42
C VAL A 192 50.79 11.22 -23.81
N HIS A 193 51.77 10.72 -24.59
CA HIS A 193 51.97 11.14 -25.97
C HIS A 193 50.80 10.75 -26.88
N ALA A 194 50.25 9.54 -26.71
CA ALA A 194 49.07 9.09 -27.44
C ALA A 194 47.84 9.98 -27.17
N LEU A 195 47.56 10.29 -25.89
CA LEU A 195 46.45 11.16 -25.49
C LEU A 195 46.58 12.57 -26.09
N LYS A 196 47.81 13.11 -26.20
CA LYS A 196 48.07 14.43 -26.80
C LYS A 196 47.80 14.49 -28.30
N ARG A 197 47.75 13.35 -29.02
CA ARG A 197 47.45 13.32 -30.46
C ARG A 197 45.98 13.53 -30.78
N ASN A 198 45.09 13.42 -29.78
CA ASN A 198 43.65 13.64 -29.92
C ASN A 198 42.98 12.76 -31.00
N ASP A 199 43.56 11.58 -31.29
CA ASP A 199 42.96 10.56 -32.15
C ASP A 199 42.14 9.58 -31.29
N LEU A 200 40.88 9.35 -31.66
CA LEU A 200 39.95 8.53 -30.86
C LEU A 200 40.32 7.05 -30.83
N ALA A 201 40.86 6.50 -31.93
CA ALA A 201 41.19 5.07 -32.00
C ALA A 201 42.45 4.78 -31.18
N VAL A 202 43.48 5.62 -31.32
CA VAL A 202 44.72 5.50 -30.54
C VAL A 202 44.45 5.74 -29.05
N THR A 203 43.65 6.75 -28.71
CA THR A 203 43.24 7.03 -27.32
C THR A 203 42.49 5.84 -26.71
N TYR A 204 41.54 5.26 -27.44
CA TYR A 204 40.82 4.06 -26.99
C TYR A 204 41.78 2.88 -26.75
N ALA A 205 42.66 2.57 -27.71
CA ALA A 205 43.61 1.47 -27.59
C ALA A 205 44.58 1.66 -26.40
N ALA A 206 45.00 2.90 -26.14
CA ALA A 206 45.85 3.23 -25.00
C ALA A 206 45.13 3.00 -23.66
N ILE A 207 43.87 3.42 -23.53
CA ILE A 207 43.09 3.26 -22.30
C ILE A 207 42.68 1.80 -22.09
N ASP A 208 42.28 1.07 -23.14
CA ASP A 208 41.95 -0.36 -23.03
C ASP A 208 43.19 -1.20 -22.64
N MET A 209 44.39 -0.80 -23.09
CA MET A 209 45.65 -1.35 -22.60
C MET A 209 45.87 -1.07 -21.11
N ILE A 210 45.63 0.15 -20.63
CA ILE A 210 45.71 0.47 -19.19
C ILE A 210 44.69 -0.35 -18.38
N ASN A 211 43.48 -0.53 -18.89
CA ASN A 211 42.45 -1.34 -18.23
C ASN A 211 42.89 -2.78 -17.99
N SER A 212 43.73 -3.34 -18.87
CA SER A 212 44.31 -4.67 -18.66
C SER A 212 45.29 -4.78 -17.50
N LEU A 213 45.87 -3.65 -17.08
CA LEU A 213 46.74 -3.59 -15.90
C LEU A 213 45.94 -3.40 -14.61
N MET A 214 44.69 -2.94 -14.72
CA MET A 214 43.80 -2.69 -13.58
C MET A 214 43.07 -3.95 -13.12
N HIS A 215 42.99 -4.99 -13.94
CA HIS A 215 42.26 -6.20 -13.60
C HIS A 215 42.95 -7.45 -14.18
N SER A 216 43.18 -8.46 -13.34
CA SER A 216 43.54 -9.81 -13.81
C SER A 216 42.76 -10.90 -13.07
N ASP A 217 42.60 -12.05 -13.72
CA ASP A 217 42.01 -13.25 -13.12
C ASP A 217 43.04 -14.12 -12.39
N HIS A 218 44.31 -13.74 -12.40
CA HIS A 218 45.41 -14.60 -11.97
C HIS A 218 45.99 -14.21 -10.60
N ASP A 219 46.20 -12.91 -10.33
CA ASP A 219 46.94 -12.46 -9.14
C ASP A 219 46.39 -11.13 -8.59
N LEU A 220 45.62 -11.22 -7.49
CA LEU A 220 45.05 -10.06 -6.79
C LEU A 220 46.12 -9.19 -6.13
N LYS A 221 47.27 -9.75 -5.74
CA LYS A 221 48.36 -8.98 -5.13
C LYS A 221 49.01 -8.09 -6.18
N GLN A 222 49.29 -8.64 -7.35
CA GLN A 222 49.84 -7.88 -8.46
C GLN A 222 48.83 -6.83 -8.95
N GLU A 223 47.53 -7.14 -8.94
CA GLU A 223 46.46 -6.17 -9.25
C GLU A 223 46.53 -4.95 -8.32
N GLN A 224 46.67 -5.15 -7.00
CA GLN A 224 46.81 -4.07 -6.02
C GLN A 224 48.06 -3.20 -6.27
N LEU A 225 49.20 -3.81 -6.62
CA LEU A 225 50.44 -3.07 -6.95
C LEU A 225 50.31 -2.26 -8.25
N ASN A 226 49.67 -2.84 -9.27
CA ASN A 226 49.44 -2.16 -10.54
C ASN A 226 48.50 -0.97 -10.36
N LYS A 227 47.35 -1.16 -9.66
CA LYS A 227 46.42 -0.07 -9.31
C LYS A 227 47.11 1.01 -8.49
N SER A 228 47.88 0.61 -7.47
CA SER A 228 48.63 1.56 -6.64
C SER A 228 49.58 2.41 -7.47
N SER A 229 50.19 1.84 -8.49
CA SER A 229 51.10 2.53 -9.39
C SER A 229 50.38 3.43 -10.42
N LEU A 230 49.23 2.99 -10.94
CA LEU A 230 48.46 3.75 -11.93
C LEU A 230 47.72 4.94 -11.31
N LEU A 231 47.17 4.77 -10.11
CA LEU A 231 46.36 5.78 -9.41
C LEU A 231 47.19 6.75 -8.56
N HIS A 232 48.52 6.58 -8.52
CA HIS A 232 49.40 7.40 -7.69
C HIS A 232 49.48 8.87 -8.15
N THR A 233 49.47 9.12 -9.46
CA THR A 233 49.78 10.44 -10.02
C THR A 233 48.50 11.24 -10.23
N LYS A 234 48.19 12.15 -9.30
CA LYS A 234 46.99 13.01 -9.35
C LYS A 234 46.84 13.77 -10.68
N ALA A 235 47.89 14.43 -11.15
CA ALA A 235 47.85 15.21 -12.40
C ALA A 235 47.49 14.36 -13.64
N PHE A 236 47.91 13.08 -13.65
CA PHE A 236 47.56 12.16 -14.72
C PHE A 236 46.07 11.79 -14.67
N LEU A 237 45.53 11.53 -13.47
CA LEU A 237 44.10 11.27 -13.28
C LEU A 237 43.24 12.49 -13.64
N GLU A 238 43.66 13.70 -13.29
CA GLU A 238 42.98 14.94 -13.68
C GLU A 238 42.92 15.07 -15.19
N GLN A 239 44.05 14.85 -15.89
CA GLN A 239 44.11 14.93 -17.35
C GLN A 239 43.17 13.91 -18.02
N LEU A 240 43.08 12.69 -17.50
CA LEU A 240 42.15 11.67 -17.98
C LEU A 240 40.69 12.06 -17.76
N LEU A 241 40.35 12.56 -16.57
CA LEU A 241 38.98 12.98 -16.24
C LEU A 241 38.54 14.25 -16.98
N ASP A 242 39.45 15.16 -17.27
CA ASP A 242 39.19 16.37 -18.07
C ASP A 242 38.94 15.99 -19.54
N MET A 243 39.74 15.09 -20.10
CA MET A 243 39.51 14.52 -21.42
C MET A 243 38.15 13.81 -21.48
N TRP A 244 37.84 12.97 -20.48
CA TRP A 244 36.54 12.31 -20.38
C TRP A 244 35.40 13.33 -20.35
N SER A 245 35.49 14.35 -19.49
CA SER A 245 34.47 15.40 -19.37
C SER A 245 34.28 16.19 -20.66
N LYS A 246 35.36 16.48 -21.39
CA LYS A 246 35.31 17.12 -22.69
C LYS A 246 34.54 16.27 -23.71
N HIS A 247 34.82 14.97 -23.78
CA HIS A 247 34.11 14.07 -24.69
C HIS A 247 32.63 13.92 -24.36
N VAL A 248 32.27 13.85 -23.07
CA VAL A 248 30.87 13.80 -22.64
C VAL A 248 30.13 15.08 -23.04
N ASN A 249 30.70 16.25 -22.76
CA ASN A 249 30.06 17.53 -23.07
C ASN A 249 29.91 17.78 -24.58
N LEU A 250 30.82 17.25 -25.39
CA LEU A 250 30.75 17.33 -26.85
C LEU A 250 29.91 16.21 -27.49
N GLY A 251 29.45 15.21 -26.72
CA GLY A 251 28.75 14.04 -27.26
C GLY A 251 29.60 13.23 -28.24
N SER A 252 30.91 13.11 -28.00
CA SER A 252 31.87 12.47 -28.92
C SER A 252 32.64 11.32 -28.26
N GLY A 253 33.30 10.49 -29.07
CA GLY A 253 34.28 9.51 -28.56
C GLY A 253 33.68 8.40 -27.70
N ALA A 254 32.53 7.84 -28.06
CA ALA A 254 31.84 6.81 -27.27
C ALA A 254 32.73 5.61 -26.86
N LEU A 255 33.63 5.15 -27.74
CA LEU A 255 34.60 4.09 -27.39
C LEU A 255 35.56 4.52 -26.28
N VAL A 256 36.06 5.76 -26.33
CA VAL A 256 36.92 6.35 -25.29
C VAL A 256 36.13 6.50 -23.98
N LEU A 257 34.88 6.97 -24.05
CA LEU A 257 34.00 7.07 -22.87
C LEU A 257 33.77 5.70 -22.23
N SER A 258 33.50 4.66 -23.04
CA SER A 258 33.34 3.28 -22.55
C SER A 258 34.62 2.78 -21.86
N ALA A 259 35.79 2.95 -22.48
CA ALA A 259 37.05 2.51 -21.88
C ALA A 259 37.40 3.29 -20.60
N MET A 260 37.06 4.57 -20.52
CA MET A 260 37.21 5.37 -19.31
C MET A 260 36.23 4.92 -18.21
N LEU A 261 35.01 4.51 -18.55
CA LEU A 261 34.08 3.95 -17.59
C LEU A 261 34.55 2.59 -17.08
N ASP A 262 35.16 1.75 -17.92
CA ASP A 262 35.81 0.51 -17.49
C ASP A 262 36.95 0.83 -16.50
N PHE A 263 37.79 1.83 -16.80
CA PHE A 263 38.85 2.29 -15.89
C PHE A 263 38.29 2.69 -14.51
N LEU A 264 37.23 3.51 -14.50
CA LEU A 264 36.55 3.93 -13.27
C LEU A 264 35.85 2.76 -12.57
N THR A 265 35.29 1.81 -13.32
CA THR A 265 34.65 0.61 -12.78
C THR A 265 35.69 -0.27 -12.06
N PHE A 266 36.84 -0.50 -12.68
CA PHE A 266 37.92 -1.28 -12.07
C PHE A 266 38.55 -0.59 -10.85
N ALA A 267 38.53 0.74 -10.80
CA ALA A 267 39.08 1.51 -9.68
C ALA A 267 38.08 1.69 -8.52
N LEU A 268 36.81 2.00 -8.80
CA LEU A 268 35.82 2.48 -7.84
C LEU A 268 34.65 1.50 -7.58
N CYS A 269 34.32 0.61 -8.50
CA CYS A 269 33.12 -0.23 -8.38
C CYS A 269 33.43 -1.63 -7.81
N VAL A 270 32.51 -2.16 -7.02
CA VAL A 270 32.55 -3.55 -6.52
C VAL A 270 32.34 -4.53 -7.69
N PRO A 271 33.06 -5.66 -7.72
CA PRO A 271 34.03 -6.15 -6.73
C PRO A 271 35.45 -5.59 -6.91
N TYR A 272 35.76 -4.93 -8.02
CA TYR A 272 37.13 -4.52 -8.34
C TYR A 272 37.75 -3.49 -7.38
N SER A 273 36.95 -2.63 -6.75
CA SER A 273 37.44 -1.59 -5.84
C SER A 273 38.04 -2.11 -4.53
N GLU A 274 37.87 -3.40 -4.21
CA GLU A 274 38.44 -4.03 -3.02
C GLU A 274 39.98 -4.12 -3.06
N THR A 275 40.59 -4.12 -4.25
CA THR A 275 42.05 -4.13 -4.44
C THR A 275 42.64 -2.73 -4.63
N THR A 276 41.81 -1.68 -4.60
CA THR A 276 42.25 -0.28 -4.68
C THR A 276 42.67 0.24 -3.29
N ASP A 277 43.81 0.93 -3.19
CA ASP A 277 44.24 1.56 -1.94
C ASP A 277 43.24 2.62 -1.46
N GLY A 278 42.95 2.66 -0.16
CA GLY A 278 41.92 3.53 0.40
C GLY A 278 42.14 5.02 0.14
N LYS A 279 43.38 5.51 0.20
CA LYS A 279 43.67 6.94 -0.05
C LYS A 279 43.48 7.31 -1.52
N GLN A 280 43.87 6.40 -2.40
CA GLN A 280 43.73 6.59 -3.85
C GLN A 280 42.27 6.45 -4.28
N PHE A 281 41.52 5.55 -3.65
CA PHE A 281 40.09 5.42 -3.82
C PHE A 281 39.38 6.72 -3.45
N ASP A 282 39.60 7.25 -2.25
CA ASP A 282 38.97 8.49 -1.77
C ASP A 282 39.32 9.68 -2.69
N LEU A 283 40.60 9.82 -3.06
CA LEU A 283 41.05 10.87 -3.99
C LEU A 283 40.34 10.80 -5.35
N LEU A 284 40.28 9.61 -5.97
CA LEU A 284 39.64 9.44 -7.27
C LEU A 284 38.11 9.63 -7.15
N LEU A 285 37.49 9.14 -6.08
CA LEU A 285 36.07 9.29 -5.81
C LEU A 285 35.67 10.77 -5.72
N GLU A 286 36.42 11.58 -4.96
CA GLU A 286 36.23 13.04 -4.88
C GLU A 286 36.40 13.73 -6.24
N MET A 287 37.43 13.34 -7.01
CA MET A 287 37.68 13.91 -8.34
C MET A 287 36.54 13.59 -9.32
N VAL A 288 35.95 12.41 -9.25
CA VAL A 288 34.77 12.03 -10.06
C VAL A 288 33.51 12.74 -9.55
N ALA A 289 33.31 12.82 -8.22
CA ALA A 289 32.19 13.52 -7.60
C ALA A 289 32.13 15.01 -8.00
N SER A 290 33.29 15.68 -8.07
CA SER A 290 33.38 17.08 -8.55
C SER A 290 32.88 17.27 -9.98
N ARG A 291 32.79 16.19 -10.77
CA ARG A 291 32.30 16.15 -12.15
C ARG A 291 30.93 15.46 -12.25
N GLY A 292 30.15 15.42 -11.16
CA GLY A 292 28.88 14.69 -11.07
C GLY A 292 27.87 15.04 -12.17
N ARG A 293 27.72 16.33 -12.54
CA ARG A 293 26.82 16.74 -13.66
C ARG A 293 27.21 16.11 -15.00
N THR A 294 28.50 15.98 -15.26
CA THR A 294 29.02 15.27 -16.45
C THR A 294 28.61 13.81 -16.42
N LEU A 295 28.69 13.15 -15.26
CA LEU A 295 28.26 11.76 -15.10
C LEU A 295 26.76 11.59 -15.37
N TYR A 296 25.91 12.51 -14.90
CA TYR A 296 24.47 12.47 -15.15
C TYR A 296 24.07 12.59 -16.63
N LYS A 297 24.83 13.35 -17.43
CA LYS A 297 24.62 13.42 -18.88
C LYS A 297 24.75 12.06 -19.58
N LEU A 298 25.58 11.15 -19.03
CA LEU A 298 25.78 9.82 -19.61
C LEU A 298 24.56 8.92 -19.53
N PHE A 299 23.61 9.18 -18.62
CA PHE A 299 22.34 8.43 -18.57
C PHE A 299 21.44 8.69 -19.79
N GLN A 300 21.77 9.69 -20.62
CA GLN A 300 21.07 10.00 -21.87
C GLN A 300 21.83 9.47 -23.09
N HIS A 301 22.96 8.78 -22.90
CA HIS A 301 23.79 8.30 -23.99
C HIS A 301 23.12 7.13 -24.73
N PRO A 302 23.18 7.05 -26.08
CA PRO A 302 22.51 6.00 -26.86
C PRO A 302 23.05 4.58 -26.62
N SER A 303 24.30 4.45 -26.16
CA SER A 303 24.91 3.16 -25.80
C SER A 303 24.59 2.77 -24.36
N LEU A 304 23.86 1.66 -24.18
CA LEU A 304 23.53 1.10 -22.86
C LEU A 304 24.76 0.67 -22.05
N ALA A 305 25.87 0.30 -22.72
CA ALA A 305 27.12 -0.03 -22.04
C ALA A 305 27.66 1.18 -21.24
N ILE A 306 27.55 2.37 -21.83
CA ILE A 306 27.96 3.62 -21.19
C ILE A 306 27.02 3.97 -20.04
N VAL A 307 25.69 3.82 -20.23
CA VAL A 307 24.68 4.03 -19.18
C VAL A 307 24.89 3.08 -18.00
N LYS A 308 25.23 1.81 -18.28
CA LYS A 308 25.56 0.80 -17.28
C LYS A 308 26.81 1.18 -16.50
N GLY A 309 27.90 1.51 -17.20
CA GLY A 309 29.16 1.94 -16.58
C GLY A 309 28.98 3.19 -15.71
N SER A 310 28.25 4.20 -16.19
CA SER A 310 27.97 5.42 -15.42
C SER A 310 27.13 5.13 -14.18
N GLY A 311 26.14 4.23 -14.26
CA GLY A 311 25.33 3.84 -13.12
C GLY A 311 26.09 3.06 -12.06
N LEU A 312 27.03 2.18 -12.45
CA LEU A 312 27.91 1.50 -11.49
C LEU A 312 28.81 2.49 -10.74
N VAL A 313 29.36 3.47 -11.45
CA VAL A 313 30.17 4.54 -10.84
C VAL A 313 29.31 5.42 -9.91
N MET A 314 28.08 5.77 -10.33
CA MET A 314 27.14 6.53 -9.49
C MET A 314 26.78 5.78 -8.20
N ARG A 315 26.55 4.46 -8.30
CA ARG A 315 26.33 3.60 -7.14
C ARG A 315 27.50 3.69 -6.15
N ALA A 316 28.74 3.59 -6.65
CA ALA A 316 29.93 3.69 -5.81
C ALA A 316 30.03 5.06 -5.13
N LEU A 317 29.71 6.16 -5.83
CA LEU A 317 29.73 7.52 -5.29
C LEU A 317 28.76 7.72 -4.12
N ILE A 318 27.55 7.18 -4.20
CA ILE A 318 26.51 7.37 -3.17
C ILE A 318 26.73 6.41 -1.99
N GLU A 319 27.03 5.14 -2.26
CA GLU A 319 27.16 4.12 -1.22
C GLU A 319 28.44 4.27 -0.40
N GLU A 320 29.55 4.64 -1.04
CA GLU A 320 30.89 4.67 -0.42
C GLU A 320 31.45 6.07 -0.19
N GLY A 321 30.83 7.10 -0.79
CA GLY A 321 31.19 8.49 -0.59
C GLY A 321 30.69 9.06 0.73
N ASP A 322 31.30 10.18 1.15
CA ASP A 322 30.91 10.91 2.34
C ASP A 322 29.46 11.43 2.24
N THR A 323 28.87 11.84 3.37
CA THR A 323 27.50 12.39 3.42
C THR A 323 27.32 13.57 2.47
N ALA A 324 28.29 14.49 2.44
CA ALA A 324 28.27 15.64 1.53
C ALA A 324 28.22 15.23 0.04
N ILE A 325 29.02 14.25 -0.37
CA ILE A 325 29.06 13.77 -1.76
C ILE A 325 27.74 13.09 -2.12
N SER A 326 27.22 12.25 -1.21
CA SER A 326 25.93 11.55 -1.39
C SER A 326 24.78 12.53 -1.57
N THR A 327 24.63 13.51 -0.67
CA THR A 327 23.58 14.52 -0.76
C THR A 327 23.73 15.36 -2.03
N GLN A 328 24.95 15.75 -2.39
CA GLN A 328 25.20 16.44 -3.66
C GLN A 328 24.76 15.60 -4.87
N MET A 329 25.10 14.30 -4.91
CA MET A 329 24.68 13.43 -6.01
C MET A 329 23.17 13.25 -6.04
N GLN A 330 22.50 13.15 -4.89
CA GLN A 330 21.04 13.05 -4.79
C GLN A 330 20.33 14.32 -5.31
N THR A 331 20.81 15.51 -4.91
CA THR A 331 20.28 16.78 -5.45
C THR A 331 20.51 16.89 -6.96
N LEU A 332 21.69 16.50 -7.45
CA LEU A 332 21.95 16.48 -8.89
C LEU A 332 21.08 15.47 -9.65
N ALA A 333 20.63 14.39 -9.01
CA ALA A 333 19.69 13.43 -9.61
C ALA A 333 18.32 14.08 -9.90
N LEU A 334 17.92 15.02 -9.04
CA LEU A 334 16.73 15.85 -9.23
C LEU A 334 17.02 16.94 -10.28
N ASP A 335 18.10 17.72 -10.14
CA ASP A 335 18.44 18.80 -11.09
C ASP A 335 18.54 18.33 -12.55
N GLU A 336 19.08 17.14 -12.81
CA GLU A 336 19.25 16.59 -14.17
C GLU A 336 18.07 15.71 -14.64
N ALA A 337 16.97 15.67 -13.87
CA ALA A 337 15.81 14.81 -14.09
C ALA A 337 16.15 13.31 -14.22
N ALA A 338 17.26 12.88 -13.63
CA ALA A 338 17.74 11.50 -13.68
C ALA A 338 16.83 10.57 -12.89
N LEU A 339 16.29 11.03 -11.75
CA LEU A 339 15.33 10.26 -10.96
C LEU A 339 14.10 9.90 -11.79
N CYS A 340 13.48 10.86 -12.48
CA CYS A 340 12.32 10.61 -13.35
C CYS A 340 12.63 9.65 -14.50
N ARG A 341 13.79 9.81 -15.13
CA ARG A 341 14.21 8.94 -16.24
C ARG A 341 14.39 7.49 -15.80
N HIS A 342 15.09 7.27 -14.69
CA HIS A 342 15.28 5.92 -14.17
C HIS A 342 14.02 5.38 -13.49
N LEU A 343 13.12 6.22 -12.99
CA LEU A 343 11.80 5.82 -12.51
C LEU A 343 10.95 5.23 -13.66
N LEU A 344 10.93 5.88 -14.83
CA LEU A 344 10.29 5.32 -16.02
C LEU A 344 10.86 3.94 -16.40
N VAL A 345 12.19 3.82 -16.44
CA VAL A 345 12.85 2.54 -16.74
C VAL A 345 12.54 1.49 -15.68
N ALA A 346 12.59 1.84 -14.40
CA ALA A 346 12.36 0.96 -13.27
C ALA A 346 10.93 0.39 -13.23
N LEU A 347 9.94 1.21 -13.62
CA LEU A 347 8.51 0.91 -13.54
C LEU A 347 7.93 0.28 -14.80
N TYR A 348 8.32 0.75 -15.98
CA TYR A 348 7.65 0.38 -17.24
C TYR A 348 8.44 -0.59 -18.12
N THR A 349 9.69 -0.93 -17.77
CA THR A 349 10.45 -1.96 -18.50
C THR A 349 9.91 -3.35 -18.14
N PRO A 350 9.37 -4.12 -19.11
CA PRO A 350 8.70 -5.38 -18.82
C PRO A 350 9.70 -6.50 -18.45
N THR A 351 9.26 -7.51 -17.70
CA THR A 351 10.10 -8.62 -17.21
C THR A 351 10.56 -9.58 -18.30
N ASN A 352 9.85 -9.62 -19.43
CA ASN A 352 10.15 -10.49 -20.56
C ASN A 352 11.26 -9.97 -21.48
N ASP A 353 11.65 -8.69 -21.40
CA ASP A 353 12.68 -8.13 -22.26
C ASP A 353 14.08 -8.40 -21.72
N SER A 354 14.67 -9.53 -22.15
CA SER A 354 16.02 -9.93 -21.74
C SER A 354 17.10 -8.87 -22.00
N THR A 355 16.88 -7.95 -22.94
CA THR A 355 17.88 -6.94 -23.33
C THR A 355 17.94 -5.77 -22.34
N MET A 356 16.82 -5.46 -21.69
CA MET A 356 16.67 -4.29 -20.81
C MET A 356 16.59 -4.64 -19.31
N ILE A 357 16.55 -5.93 -18.94
CA ILE A 357 16.50 -6.36 -17.53
C ILE A 357 17.64 -5.77 -16.70
N THR A 358 18.88 -5.81 -17.20
CA THR A 358 20.05 -5.28 -16.46
C THR A 358 19.95 -3.78 -16.25
N HIS A 359 19.45 -3.05 -17.24
CA HIS A 359 19.19 -1.62 -17.15
C HIS A 359 18.05 -1.29 -16.18
N ARG A 360 16.99 -2.12 -16.13
CA ARG A 360 15.92 -2.00 -15.14
C ARG A 360 16.43 -2.22 -13.72
N GLN A 361 17.19 -3.29 -13.49
CA GLN A 361 17.75 -3.59 -12.17
C GLN A 361 18.66 -2.47 -11.66
N LEU A 362 19.53 -1.97 -12.54
CA LEU A 362 20.38 -0.82 -12.24
C LEU A 362 19.54 0.41 -11.90
N SER A 363 18.50 0.70 -12.69
CA SER A 363 17.62 1.85 -12.48
C SER A 363 16.86 1.76 -11.16
N ARG A 364 16.34 0.57 -10.79
CA ARG A 364 15.68 0.34 -9.50
C ARG A 364 16.63 0.55 -8.33
N HIS A 365 17.88 0.11 -8.46
CA HIS A 365 18.91 0.32 -7.45
C HIS A 365 19.24 1.81 -7.30
N LEU A 366 19.46 2.53 -8.41
CA LEU A 366 19.76 3.96 -8.40
C LEU A 366 18.61 4.79 -7.83
N VAL A 367 17.36 4.49 -8.22
CA VAL A 367 16.16 5.12 -7.64
C VAL A 367 16.15 4.95 -6.12
N GLY A 368 16.49 3.76 -5.62
CA GLY A 368 16.59 3.54 -4.18
C GLY A 368 17.68 4.34 -3.48
N LEU A 369 18.86 4.45 -4.11
CA LEU A 369 19.95 5.28 -3.59
C LEU A 369 19.60 6.78 -3.59
N TRP A 370 18.80 7.24 -4.54
CA TRP A 370 18.40 8.65 -4.63
C TRP A 370 17.29 9.05 -3.66
N ILE A 371 16.41 8.10 -3.31
CA ILE A 371 15.29 8.35 -2.39
C ILE A 371 15.71 8.17 -0.91
N THR A 372 16.64 7.26 -0.64
CA THR A 372 17.07 6.96 0.74
C THR A 372 17.73 8.19 1.37
N ASP A 373 17.24 8.61 2.54
CA ASP A 373 17.73 9.78 3.30
C ASP A 373 17.62 11.12 2.54
N SER A 374 16.67 11.25 1.58
CA SER A 374 16.39 12.50 0.85
C SER A 374 14.92 12.95 1.00
N ASP A 375 14.72 14.06 1.71
CA ASP A 375 13.39 14.66 1.90
C ASP A 375 12.80 15.21 0.59
N ASP A 376 13.63 15.84 -0.24
CA ASP A 376 13.22 16.41 -1.53
C ASP A 376 12.71 15.34 -2.49
N ALA A 377 13.42 14.21 -2.59
CA ALA A 377 13.01 13.07 -3.40
C ALA A 377 11.70 12.45 -2.87
N MET A 378 11.54 12.30 -1.56
CA MET A 378 10.30 11.80 -0.96
C MET A 378 9.12 12.75 -1.13
N SER A 379 9.35 14.07 -1.08
CA SER A 379 8.35 15.09 -1.37
C SER A 379 7.85 14.98 -2.82
N LEU A 380 8.78 14.82 -3.77
CA LEU A 380 8.45 14.57 -5.17
C LEU A 380 7.62 13.28 -5.34
N LEU A 381 7.99 12.17 -4.69
CA LEU A 381 7.20 10.94 -4.77
C LEU A 381 5.76 11.12 -4.24
N LYS A 382 5.56 11.93 -3.19
CA LYS A 382 4.22 12.24 -2.66
C LYS A 382 3.36 13.05 -3.64
N ARG A 383 3.97 13.86 -4.51
CA ARG A 383 3.28 14.59 -5.60
C ARG A 383 3.01 13.72 -6.83
N ILE A 384 3.82 12.69 -7.06
CA ILE A 384 3.70 11.80 -8.24
C ILE A 384 2.78 10.61 -7.96
N PHE A 385 2.88 9.98 -6.80
CA PHE A 385 2.20 8.73 -6.47
C PHE A 385 1.06 8.91 -5.46
N PRO A 386 -0.04 8.15 -5.60
CA PRO A 386 -1.07 8.10 -4.57
C PRO A 386 -0.52 7.59 -3.24
N ALA A 387 -0.98 8.15 -2.11
CA ALA A 387 -0.52 7.81 -0.76
C ALA A 387 -0.62 6.31 -0.44
N GLY A 388 -1.68 5.63 -0.90
CA GLY A 388 -1.85 4.19 -0.69
C GLY A 388 -0.85 3.31 -1.46
N LEU A 389 -0.18 3.82 -2.49
CA LEU A 389 0.93 3.11 -3.13
C LEU A 389 2.23 3.34 -2.34
N LEU A 390 2.42 4.55 -1.81
CA LEU A 390 3.58 4.89 -0.97
C LEU A 390 3.56 4.14 0.37
N SER A 391 2.40 3.74 0.89
CA SER A 391 2.36 2.90 2.10
C SER A 391 3.05 1.54 1.92
N PHE A 392 3.22 1.04 0.69
CA PHE A 392 4.03 -0.16 0.45
C PHE A 392 5.53 0.08 0.62
N LEU A 393 6.01 1.32 0.51
CA LEU A 393 7.40 1.66 0.84
C LEU A 393 7.65 1.55 2.35
N GLU A 394 6.63 1.73 3.18
CA GLU A 394 6.73 1.68 4.64
C GLU A 394 6.44 0.27 5.20
N SER A 395 5.96 -0.66 4.39
CA SER A 395 5.65 -2.03 4.83
C SER A 395 6.91 -2.88 4.97
N GLU A 396 6.95 -3.72 6.00
CA GLU A 396 8.01 -4.71 6.23
C GLU A 396 7.79 -6.02 5.44
N ASP A 397 6.69 -6.13 4.69
CA ASP A 397 6.34 -7.37 3.98
C ASP A 397 7.34 -7.71 2.85
N PRO A 398 7.81 -8.96 2.75
CA PRO A 398 8.70 -9.37 1.67
C PRO A 398 7.92 -9.58 0.36
N VAL A 399 8.64 -9.44 -0.77
CA VAL A 399 8.13 -9.88 -2.07
C VAL A 399 7.99 -11.42 -2.08
N PRO A 400 6.93 -11.99 -2.68
CA PRO A 400 6.79 -13.43 -2.83
C PRO A 400 8.02 -14.07 -3.49
N LYS A 401 8.46 -15.24 -2.99
CA LYS A 401 9.72 -15.89 -3.41
C LYS A 401 9.81 -16.20 -4.91
N GLU A 402 8.67 -16.43 -5.57
CA GLU A 402 8.58 -16.71 -7.00
C GLU A 402 8.83 -15.47 -7.86
N ASP A 403 8.62 -14.28 -7.30
CA ASP A 403 8.70 -12.98 -7.99
C ASP A 403 10.00 -12.21 -7.67
N VAL A 404 10.92 -12.82 -6.90
CA VAL A 404 12.22 -12.21 -6.57
C VAL A 404 13.14 -12.28 -7.79
N GLU A 405 13.57 -11.12 -8.29
CA GLU A 405 14.48 -11.04 -9.43
C GLU A 405 15.90 -11.54 -9.07
N GLU A 406 16.49 -12.36 -9.95
CA GLU A 406 17.91 -12.76 -9.85
C GLU A 406 18.85 -11.56 -10.04
N ASP A 407 19.86 -11.42 -9.17
CA ASP A 407 20.88 -10.36 -9.30
C ASP A 407 21.82 -10.65 -10.48
N ARG A 408 21.69 -9.87 -11.56
CA ARG A 408 22.56 -9.94 -12.75
C ARG A 408 23.62 -8.84 -12.78
N LEU A 409 23.76 -8.02 -11.73
CA LEU A 409 24.71 -6.92 -11.67
C LEU A 409 26.08 -7.36 -11.14
N ASN A 410 26.14 -8.41 -10.33
CA ASN A 410 27.38 -8.90 -9.70
C ASN A 410 27.87 -10.21 -10.37
N PHE A 411 28.96 -10.14 -11.13
CA PHE A 411 29.49 -11.29 -11.90
C PHE A 411 30.73 -11.96 -11.28
N ARG A 412 31.38 -11.37 -10.27
CA ARG A 412 32.67 -11.85 -9.72
C ARG A 412 32.68 -11.87 -8.18
N ASP A 413 33.24 -12.95 -7.61
CA ASP A 413 33.36 -13.18 -6.17
C ASP A 413 34.86 -13.18 -5.77
N ASN A 414 35.34 -12.02 -5.34
CA ASN A 414 36.74 -11.83 -4.93
C ASN A 414 37.10 -12.60 -3.66
N LEU A 415 36.13 -12.89 -2.79
CA LEU A 415 36.35 -13.67 -1.58
C LEU A 415 36.75 -15.11 -1.95
N LYS A 416 36.06 -15.72 -2.93
CA LYS A 416 36.46 -17.03 -3.48
C LYS A 416 37.86 -17.01 -4.08
N LEU A 417 38.22 -15.97 -4.84
CA LEU A 417 39.56 -15.84 -5.44
C LEU A 417 40.66 -15.64 -4.39
N ALA A 418 40.43 -14.82 -3.37
CA ALA A 418 41.36 -14.63 -2.26
C ALA A 418 41.57 -15.93 -1.45
N VAL A 419 40.52 -16.71 -1.22
CA VAL A 419 40.59 -18.02 -0.56
C VAL A 419 41.36 -19.04 -1.40
N GLN A 420 41.18 -19.05 -2.72
CA GLN A 420 41.95 -19.92 -3.63
C GLN A 420 43.44 -19.55 -3.64
N HIS A 421 43.77 -18.26 -3.64
CA HIS A 421 45.16 -17.77 -3.62
C HIS A 421 45.87 -18.06 -2.28
N ALA A 422 45.13 -18.10 -1.17
CA ALA A 422 45.64 -18.55 0.13
C ALA A 422 45.76 -20.08 0.24
N GLY A 423 44.93 -20.83 -0.49
CA GLY A 423 44.93 -22.30 -0.52
C GLY A 423 46.15 -22.94 -1.18
N ALA A 424 46.94 -22.17 -1.94
CA ALA A 424 48.15 -22.66 -2.62
C ALA A 424 49.39 -22.80 -1.71
N ASN A 425 49.37 -22.26 -0.47
CA ASN A 425 50.44 -22.44 0.52
C ASN A 425 49.89 -23.08 1.80
N ASN A 426 50.22 -24.35 2.00
CA ASN A 426 49.62 -25.31 2.94
C ASN A 426 49.78 -25.01 4.44
N THR A 427 50.20 -23.79 4.83
CA THR A 427 50.51 -23.42 6.22
C THR A 427 49.96 -22.05 6.63
N SER A 428 48.88 -21.58 6.01
CA SER A 428 48.38 -20.20 6.19
C SER A 428 46.88 -20.04 6.41
N LYS A 429 46.09 -21.13 6.49
CA LYS A 429 44.65 -21.07 6.84
C LYS A 429 44.39 -20.52 8.26
N GLN A 430 45.31 -20.72 9.21
CA GLN A 430 45.18 -20.20 10.59
C GLN A 430 45.54 -18.71 10.73
N ARG A 431 46.34 -18.14 9.82
CA ARG A 431 46.77 -16.72 9.91
C ARG A 431 45.73 -15.74 9.36
N LEU A 432 44.91 -16.14 8.39
CA LEU A 432 43.89 -15.27 7.79
C LEU A 432 42.77 -14.97 8.79
N ASN A 433 42.32 -15.97 9.55
CA ASN A 433 41.33 -15.78 10.62
C ASN A 433 41.86 -14.87 11.76
N TYR A 434 43.16 -14.96 12.08
CA TYR A 434 43.77 -14.13 13.13
C TYR A 434 43.96 -12.65 12.73
N LEU A 435 44.06 -12.34 11.44
CA LEU A 435 44.22 -10.97 10.92
C LEU A 435 42.90 -10.22 10.71
N ILE A 436 41.81 -10.95 10.45
CA ILE A 436 40.45 -10.39 10.37
C ILE A 436 39.97 -9.93 11.77
N GLU A 437 40.46 -10.56 12.83
CA GLU A 437 40.05 -10.28 14.22
C GLU A 437 40.81 -9.11 14.89
N LYS A 438 41.99 -8.72 14.39
CA LYS A 438 42.90 -7.81 15.12
C LYS A 438 43.03 -6.39 14.55
N HIS A 439 41.98 -5.88 13.89
CA HIS A 439 41.86 -4.47 13.53
C HIS A 439 40.67 -3.76 14.21
N LEU A 440 40.25 -4.27 15.35
CA LEU A 440 39.64 -3.48 16.41
C LEU A 440 40.76 -3.02 17.36
N GLU A 441 41.00 -1.71 17.40
CA GLU A 441 41.76 -0.94 18.40
C GLU A 441 43.31 -0.99 18.38
N GLY A 442 43.91 0.21 18.24
CA GLY A 442 45.27 0.54 18.69
C GLY A 442 46.40 -0.09 17.86
N ILE A 443 47.39 0.66 17.35
CA ILE A 443 48.51 1.15 18.16
C ILE A 443 49.22 2.23 17.32
N LYS A 444 49.22 3.45 17.87
CA LYS A 444 50.30 4.45 17.68
C LYS A 444 51.54 3.97 18.44
N HIS A 445 52.72 4.45 18.04
CA HIS A 445 54.06 4.32 18.67
C HIS A 445 54.92 3.17 18.09
N TRP A 446 56.23 3.29 17.81
CA TRP A 446 57.26 4.31 18.05
C TRP A 446 58.36 4.20 16.97
N GLY A 447 59.14 5.27 16.81
CA GLY A 447 60.22 5.35 15.82
C GLY A 447 61.46 4.51 16.14
N MET A 448 62.29 4.32 15.12
CA MET A 448 63.75 4.19 15.25
C MET A 448 64.39 4.51 13.89
N ASN A 449 65.24 5.55 13.91
CA ASN A 449 66.27 5.78 12.91
C ASN A 449 67.37 4.72 13.07
N LEU A 450 67.81 4.09 11.98
CA LEU A 450 69.24 3.79 11.74
C LEU A 450 69.47 3.36 10.28
N LEU A 451 70.62 3.80 9.77
CA LEU A 451 71.05 3.91 8.38
C LEU A 451 71.36 2.57 7.66
N ASP A 452 71.21 2.62 6.32
CA ASP A 452 72.07 2.03 5.27
C ASP A 452 72.16 0.52 4.98
N VAL A 453 71.11 -0.31 5.21
CA VAL A 453 71.08 -1.70 4.66
C VAL A 453 69.70 -2.12 4.13
N ARG A 454 69.01 -1.25 3.38
CA ARG A 454 67.55 -1.39 3.16
C ARG A 454 67.05 -1.24 1.71
N GLN A 455 67.71 -1.81 0.71
CA GLN A 455 67.07 -2.04 -0.59
C GLN A 455 66.64 -3.51 -0.79
N GLU A 456 67.49 -4.48 -0.43
CA GLU A 456 67.15 -5.91 -0.60
C GLU A 456 66.11 -6.42 0.41
N LYS A 457 66.16 -5.97 1.68
CA LYS A 457 65.15 -6.35 2.69
C LYS A 457 63.79 -5.66 2.49
N LEU A 458 63.73 -4.51 1.80
CA LEU A 458 62.49 -3.79 1.48
C LEU A 458 61.71 -4.47 0.34
N GLN A 459 62.41 -5.02 -0.65
CA GLN A 459 61.81 -5.87 -1.69
C GLN A 459 61.31 -7.21 -1.10
N GLN A 460 62.03 -7.81 -0.16
CA GLN A 460 61.58 -9.02 0.55
C GLN A 460 60.38 -8.76 1.49
N THR A 461 60.31 -7.60 2.15
CA THR A 461 59.14 -7.24 2.98
C THR A 461 57.91 -6.83 2.16
N GLN A 462 58.08 -6.27 0.95
CA GLN A 462 56.96 -6.08 0.00
C GLN A 462 56.45 -7.42 -0.57
N LYS A 463 57.35 -8.38 -0.86
CA LYS A 463 56.96 -9.75 -1.27
C LYS A 463 56.17 -10.50 -0.19
N ASN A 464 56.33 -10.16 1.09
CA ASN A 464 55.64 -10.81 2.21
C ASN A 464 54.45 -10.03 2.82
N ARG A 465 54.06 -8.87 2.25
CA ARG A 465 52.82 -8.20 2.70
C ARG A 465 51.58 -9.05 2.34
N PRO A 466 50.65 -9.28 3.30
CA PRO A 466 49.41 -10.00 3.05
C PRO A 466 48.51 -9.21 2.10
N ILE A 467 47.67 -9.92 1.34
CA ILE A 467 46.61 -9.31 0.53
C ILE A 467 45.62 -8.68 1.50
N VAL A 468 45.51 -7.35 1.47
CA VAL A 468 44.55 -6.60 2.27
C VAL A 468 43.49 -6.07 1.31
N LEU A 469 42.32 -6.69 1.35
CA LEU A 469 41.15 -6.19 0.65
C LEU A 469 40.58 -5.01 1.46
N ARG A 470 40.30 -3.91 0.77
CA ARG A 470 39.63 -2.75 1.34
C ARG A 470 38.24 -3.18 1.80
N ASN A 471 37.93 -2.95 3.08
CA ASN A 471 36.59 -3.23 3.58
C ASN A 471 35.63 -2.16 3.05
N ARG A 472 34.50 -2.60 2.50
CA ARG A 472 33.51 -1.71 1.90
C ARG A 472 32.90 -0.81 2.97
N ARG A 473 32.89 0.51 2.71
CA ARG A 473 32.10 1.45 3.51
C ARG A 473 30.66 1.35 3.02
N GLN A 474 29.89 0.38 3.51
CA GLN A 474 28.45 0.46 3.34
C GLN A 474 27.96 1.48 4.36
N LYS A 475 27.39 2.61 3.90
CA LYS A 475 26.54 3.40 4.78
C LYS A 475 25.45 2.47 5.33
N LYS A 476 25.56 2.14 6.61
CA LYS A 476 24.43 1.59 7.35
C LYS A 476 23.36 2.67 7.31
N LYS A 477 22.16 2.31 6.85
CA LYS A 477 20.98 3.19 6.86
C LYS A 477 20.93 3.88 8.22
N VAL A 478 21.10 5.21 8.24
CA VAL A 478 21.13 6.00 9.48
C VAL A 478 19.70 6.31 9.93
N GLY A 479 18.75 6.39 8.98
CA GLY A 479 17.33 6.60 9.26
C GLY A 479 16.60 5.32 9.70
N GLU A 480 15.64 5.50 10.63
CA GLU A 480 14.67 4.48 11.07
C GLU A 480 13.69 4.05 9.95
N GLN A 481 13.61 4.79 8.84
CA GLN A 481 12.68 4.51 7.74
C GLN A 481 13.22 3.43 6.79
N VAL A 482 12.69 2.22 6.93
CA VAL A 482 12.93 1.13 5.98
C VAL A 482 12.10 1.39 4.72
N VAL A 483 12.74 1.87 3.64
CA VAL A 483 12.09 2.00 2.33
C VAL A 483 12.09 0.64 1.60
N ASN A 484 10.92 -0.01 1.53
CA ASN A 484 10.71 -1.29 0.86
C ASN A 484 10.39 -1.12 -0.64
N LEU A 485 11.41 -0.73 -1.40
CA LEU A 485 11.32 -0.57 -2.85
C LEU A 485 10.98 -1.86 -3.61
N PRO A 486 11.51 -3.05 -3.24
CA PRO A 486 11.12 -4.28 -3.91
C PRO A 486 9.61 -4.52 -3.87
N LEU A 487 8.97 -4.34 -2.70
CA LEU A 487 7.52 -4.47 -2.57
C LEU A 487 6.78 -3.40 -3.34
N PHE A 488 7.25 -2.15 -3.33
CA PHE A 488 6.66 -1.07 -4.12
C PHE A 488 6.66 -1.39 -5.62
N PHE A 489 7.78 -1.82 -6.19
CA PHE A 489 7.86 -2.19 -7.61
C PHE A 489 6.96 -3.38 -7.96
N TYR A 490 6.84 -4.34 -7.04
CA TYR A 490 5.93 -5.47 -7.19
C TYR A 490 4.46 -5.04 -7.20
N GLN A 491 4.05 -4.24 -6.22
CA GLN A 491 2.67 -3.78 -6.09
C GLN A 491 2.28 -2.77 -7.18
N PHE A 492 3.23 -2.01 -7.71
CA PHE A 492 3.02 -1.11 -8.85
C PHE A 492 2.49 -1.86 -10.09
N GLY A 493 2.95 -3.09 -10.32
CA GLY A 493 2.51 -3.92 -11.44
C GLY A 493 1.06 -4.45 -11.31
N LYS A 494 0.48 -4.41 -10.11
CA LYS A 494 -0.85 -4.96 -9.81
C LYS A 494 -1.95 -3.91 -9.93
N THR A 495 -3.19 -4.39 -10.07
CA THR A 495 -4.38 -3.54 -10.03
C THR A 495 -4.91 -3.50 -8.59
N HIS A 496 -5.13 -2.30 -8.06
CA HIS A 496 -5.64 -2.06 -6.72
C HIS A 496 -6.94 -1.26 -6.76
N ALA A 497 -7.90 -1.68 -5.93
CA ALA A 497 -9.15 -0.97 -5.68
C ALA A 497 -9.43 -0.99 -4.17
N MET A 498 -8.72 -0.13 -3.45
CA MET A 498 -8.82 0.05 -1.99
C MET A 498 -9.28 1.48 -1.68
N PRO A 499 -9.87 1.72 -0.49
CA PRO A 499 -10.31 3.07 -0.12
C PRO A 499 -9.21 4.13 -0.18
N ASN A 500 -7.93 3.78 0.00
CA ASN A 500 -6.79 4.70 -0.10
C ASN A 500 -6.01 4.62 -1.43
N LEU A 501 -6.39 3.71 -2.34
CA LEU A 501 -5.65 3.46 -3.58
C LEU A 501 -6.56 2.95 -4.70
N ILE A 502 -6.72 3.77 -5.74
CA ILE A 502 -7.20 3.34 -7.05
C ILE A 502 -5.98 3.29 -7.96
N TRP A 503 -5.58 2.07 -8.35
CA TRP A 503 -4.43 1.86 -9.21
C TRP A 503 -4.76 0.84 -10.30
N ASN A 504 -4.89 1.28 -11.54
CA ASN A 504 -5.27 0.43 -12.66
C ASN A 504 -4.38 0.70 -13.89
N HIS A 505 -4.73 0.13 -15.04
CA HIS A 505 -3.98 0.37 -16.27
C HIS A 505 -4.01 1.86 -16.67
N LYS A 506 -5.15 2.54 -16.52
CA LYS A 506 -5.33 3.93 -16.91
C LYS A 506 -4.54 4.89 -16.01
N THR A 507 -4.55 4.70 -14.69
CA THR A 507 -3.73 5.52 -13.77
C THR A 507 -2.24 5.34 -14.04
N ARG A 508 -1.79 4.11 -14.34
CA ARG A 508 -0.42 3.84 -14.75
C ARG A 508 -0.04 4.54 -16.05
N GLU A 509 -0.94 4.55 -17.04
CA GLU A 509 -0.66 5.20 -18.32
C GLU A 509 -0.65 6.73 -18.19
N GLU A 510 -1.52 7.31 -17.36
CA GLU A 510 -1.50 8.75 -17.05
C GLU A 510 -0.19 9.17 -16.38
N LEU A 511 0.29 8.38 -15.40
CA LEU A 511 1.61 8.59 -14.79
C LEU A 511 2.74 8.50 -15.83
N ARG A 512 2.69 7.49 -16.71
CA ARG A 512 3.69 7.29 -17.76
C ARG A 512 3.77 8.50 -18.68
N SER A 513 2.61 8.91 -19.20
CA SER A 513 2.47 10.05 -20.10
C SER A 513 2.94 11.33 -19.44
N ALA A 514 2.58 11.58 -18.17
CA ALA A 514 3.04 12.75 -17.43
C ALA A 514 4.57 12.81 -17.32
N LEU A 515 5.22 11.72 -16.91
CA LEU A 515 6.69 11.63 -16.79
C LEU A 515 7.39 11.75 -18.15
N GLU A 516 6.86 11.10 -19.20
CA GLU A 516 7.43 11.17 -20.55
C GLU A 516 7.28 12.58 -21.16
N ASN A 517 6.14 13.25 -20.92
CA ASN A 517 5.91 14.64 -21.36
C ASN A 517 6.87 15.61 -20.66
N GLU A 518 7.01 15.47 -19.34
CA GLU A 518 7.89 16.32 -18.53
C GLU A 518 9.35 16.20 -18.98
N LEU A 519 9.85 14.97 -19.18
CA LEU A 519 11.21 14.75 -19.66
C LEU A 519 11.43 15.27 -21.08
N ARG A 520 10.43 15.14 -21.95
CA ARG A 520 10.50 15.71 -23.31
C ARG A 520 10.57 17.23 -23.27
N GLN A 521 9.75 17.86 -22.44
CA GLN A 521 9.75 19.31 -22.26
C GLN A 521 11.08 19.80 -21.70
N PHE A 522 11.57 19.17 -20.62
CA PHE A 522 12.87 19.51 -20.02
C PHE A 522 14.03 19.36 -21.02
N THR A 523 14.01 18.31 -21.85
CA THR A 523 15.06 18.10 -22.87
C THR A 523 14.99 19.19 -23.95
N ALA A 524 13.79 19.54 -24.43
CA ALA A 524 13.61 20.61 -25.41
C ALA A 524 14.07 21.98 -24.88
N ASP A 525 13.74 22.31 -23.63
CA ASP A 525 14.15 23.56 -23.00
C ASP A 525 15.66 23.61 -22.77
N LYS A 526 16.28 22.48 -22.44
CA LYS A 526 17.74 22.34 -22.32
C LYS A 526 18.46 22.59 -23.65
N ASP A 527 17.92 22.08 -24.76
CA ASP A 527 18.48 22.29 -26.09
C ASP A 527 18.32 23.75 -26.56
N LEU A 528 17.24 24.42 -26.17
CA LEU A 528 16.97 25.84 -26.48
C LEU A 528 17.82 26.81 -25.63
N ALA A 529 18.33 26.39 -24.48
CA ALA A 529 19.01 27.25 -23.51
C ALA A 529 20.39 27.78 -23.96
N GLY A 530 20.88 27.42 -25.16
CA GLY A 530 22.02 28.08 -25.80
C GLY A 530 23.33 28.04 -25.00
N GLY A 531 23.51 27.03 -24.14
CA GLY A 531 24.68 26.87 -23.26
C GLY A 531 24.47 27.33 -21.81
N MET A 532 23.31 27.91 -21.48
CA MET A 532 22.95 28.17 -20.09
C MET A 532 22.77 26.86 -19.32
N LEU A 533 23.23 26.83 -18.07
CA LEU A 533 23.09 25.67 -17.20
C LEU A 533 21.64 25.59 -16.70
N VAL A 534 20.88 24.61 -17.21
CA VAL A 534 19.47 24.38 -16.86
C VAL A 534 19.36 23.26 -15.83
N ALA A 535 18.43 23.41 -14.88
CA ALA A 535 18.02 22.38 -13.92
C ALA A 535 16.51 22.12 -14.04
N TRP A 536 16.08 20.90 -13.73
CA TRP A 536 14.67 20.50 -13.77
C TRP A 536 13.91 21.07 -12.57
N ASN A 537 12.77 21.72 -12.82
CA ASN A 537 11.91 22.25 -11.77
C ASN A 537 11.04 21.14 -11.16
N TYR A 538 11.68 20.25 -10.41
CA TYR A 538 11.00 19.13 -9.75
C TYR A 538 10.02 19.58 -8.65
N ASP A 539 10.16 20.81 -8.14
CA ASP A 539 9.33 21.35 -7.05
C ASP A 539 7.89 21.65 -7.45
N GLU A 540 7.64 21.99 -8.72
CA GLU A 540 6.28 22.22 -9.23
C GLU A 540 5.67 20.98 -9.87
N PHE A 541 6.47 19.94 -10.14
CA PHE A 541 5.99 18.75 -10.82
C PHE A 541 5.06 17.92 -9.93
N GLU A 542 3.82 17.77 -10.40
CA GLU A 542 2.75 16.97 -9.80
C GLU A 542 1.98 16.21 -10.88
N VAL A 543 1.54 14.98 -10.58
CA VAL A 543 0.76 14.18 -11.51
C VAL A 543 -0.73 14.26 -11.17
N GLN A 544 -1.50 14.87 -12.07
CA GLN A 544 -2.95 14.94 -11.96
C GLN A 544 -3.63 13.77 -12.69
N TYR A 545 -4.23 12.86 -11.93
CA TYR A 545 -4.93 11.70 -12.46
C TYR A 545 -6.36 12.05 -12.92
N GLN A 546 -6.50 12.42 -14.19
CA GLN A 546 -7.78 12.84 -14.78
C GLN A 546 -8.84 11.73 -14.75
N CYS A 547 -8.42 10.46 -14.80
CA CYS A 547 -9.35 9.33 -14.66
C CYS A 547 -10.04 9.24 -13.30
N LEU A 548 -9.54 9.96 -12.29
CA LEU A 548 -10.09 9.97 -10.93
C LEU A 548 -10.85 11.27 -10.61
N ALA A 549 -11.05 12.17 -11.59
CA ALA A 549 -11.69 13.47 -11.37
C ALA A 549 -13.15 13.34 -10.86
N ASP A 550 -13.86 12.30 -11.28
CA ASP A 550 -15.24 12.01 -10.85
C ASP A 550 -15.32 11.34 -9.46
N GLU A 551 -14.18 10.84 -8.94
CA GLU A 551 -14.14 10.17 -7.64
C GLU A 551 -14.08 11.18 -6.49
N ILE A 552 -14.93 10.96 -5.48
CA ILE A 552 -14.96 11.81 -4.30
C ILE A 552 -13.79 11.42 -3.39
N LYS A 553 -12.69 12.17 -3.50
CA LYS A 553 -11.54 12.06 -2.59
C LYS A 553 -11.68 13.01 -1.40
N ILE A 554 -11.48 12.51 -0.18
CA ILE A 554 -11.38 13.29 1.07
C ILE A 554 -10.13 12.85 1.80
N GLY A 555 -9.18 13.77 2.01
CA GLY A 555 -7.83 13.40 2.41
C GLY A 555 -7.23 12.47 1.35
N ASP A 556 -6.75 11.31 1.79
CA ASP A 556 -6.21 10.26 0.91
C ASP A 556 -7.21 9.15 0.54
N TYR A 557 -8.49 9.32 0.88
CA TYR A 557 -9.48 8.24 0.77
C TYR A 557 -10.58 8.54 -0.24
N TYR A 558 -10.89 7.55 -1.07
CA TYR A 558 -11.99 7.50 -2.03
C TYR A 558 -13.26 7.00 -1.34
N ILE A 559 -14.26 7.87 -1.23
CA ILE A 559 -15.44 7.63 -0.38
C ILE A 559 -16.32 6.51 -0.92
N ARG A 560 -16.42 6.36 -2.24
CA ARG A 560 -17.20 5.27 -2.87
C ARG A 560 -16.69 3.91 -2.43
N LEU A 561 -15.38 3.68 -2.55
CA LEU A 561 -14.74 2.42 -2.14
C LEU A 561 -14.78 2.20 -0.64
N LEU A 562 -14.71 3.27 0.16
CA LEU A 562 -14.89 3.20 1.61
C LEU A 562 -16.29 2.68 1.97
N LEU A 563 -17.32 3.05 1.21
CA LEU A 563 -18.70 2.64 1.47
C LEU A 563 -19.05 1.26 0.94
N GLU A 564 -18.57 0.89 -0.25
CA GLU A 564 -18.86 -0.41 -0.89
C GLU A 564 -18.32 -1.61 -0.11
N ARG A 565 -17.18 -1.46 0.57
CA ARG A 565 -16.46 -2.57 1.23
C ARG A 565 -16.40 -2.42 2.74
N ASP A 566 -16.78 -3.46 3.47
CA ASP A 566 -16.67 -3.52 4.93
C ASP A 566 -15.38 -4.21 5.41
N ASP A 567 -14.67 -4.91 4.52
CA ASP A 567 -13.53 -5.81 4.78
C ASP A 567 -12.15 -5.14 4.65
N TRP A 568 -12.05 -3.84 4.90
CA TRP A 568 -10.77 -3.12 4.79
C TRP A 568 -9.82 -3.45 5.97
N PRO A 569 -8.48 -3.38 5.78
CA PRO A 569 -7.51 -3.59 6.86
C PRO A 569 -7.68 -2.58 8.01
N GLN A 570 -7.46 -3.01 9.25
CA GLN A 570 -7.63 -2.15 10.43
C GLN A 570 -6.65 -0.97 10.47
N ASN A 571 -5.49 -1.13 9.84
CA ASN A 571 -4.43 -0.11 9.78
C ASN A 571 -4.51 0.76 8.51
N LEU A 572 -5.57 0.63 7.71
CA LEU A 572 -5.72 1.40 6.47
C LEU A 572 -5.78 2.90 6.74
N VAL A 573 -6.50 3.30 7.79
CA VAL A 573 -6.66 4.69 8.17
C VAL A 573 -5.60 5.04 9.21
N LYS A 574 -4.53 5.73 8.79
CA LYS A 574 -3.42 6.13 9.68
C LYS A 574 -3.84 7.14 10.74
N ASN A 575 -4.78 8.04 10.43
CA ASN A 575 -5.24 9.09 11.33
C ASN A 575 -6.78 9.22 11.30
N PRO A 576 -7.51 8.39 12.06
CA PRO A 576 -8.97 8.35 12.02
C PRO A 576 -9.65 9.67 12.42
N ILE A 577 -9.04 10.42 13.36
CA ILE A 577 -9.57 11.71 13.83
C ILE A 577 -9.55 12.74 12.71
N GLU A 578 -8.44 12.82 11.96
CA GLU A 578 -8.30 13.76 10.84
C GLU A 578 -9.27 13.43 9.70
N LEU A 579 -9.40 12.15 9.35
CA LEU A 579 -10.36 11.70 8.34
C LEU A 579 -11.81 12.01 8.77
N PHE A 580 -12.16 11.70 10.02
CA PHE A 580 -13.48 11.99 10.57
C PHE A 580 -13.79 13.50 10.53
N ASN A 581 -12.83 14.33 10.95
CA ASN A 581 -12.98 15.79 10.90
C ASN A 581 -13.04 16.33 9.47
N ALA A 582 -12.29 15.76 8.52
CA ALA A 582 -12.34 16.15 7.12
C ALA A 582 -13.70 15.80 6.48
N LEU A 583 -14.24 14.61 6.77
CA LEU A 583 -15.59 14.20 6.38
C LEU A 583 -16.64 15.14 6.95
N TYR A 584 -16.55 15.44 8.24
CA TYR A 584 -17.50 16.31 8.93
C TYR A 584 -17.45 17.76 8.42
N ARG A 585 -16.26 18.34 8.19
CA ARG A 585 -16.12 19.66 7.54
C ARG A 585 -16.83 19.72 6.19
N ARG A 586 -16.75 18.64 5.40
CA ARG A 586 -17.42 18.59 4.09
C ARG A 586 -18.95 18.55 4.20
N VAL A 587 -19.48 17.97 5.27
CA VAL A 587 -20.91 18.05 5.62
C VAL A 587 -21.29 19.48 6.01
N LEU A 588 -20.44 20.18 6.77
CA LEU A 588 -20.69 21.56 7.23
C LEU A 588 -20.66 22.61 6.11
N CYS A 589 -19.75 22.48 5.14
CA CYS A 589 -19.53 23.50 4.11
C CYS A 589 -20.66 23.63 3.06
N ARG A 590 -21.79 22.90 3.21
CA ARG A 590 -22.88 22.90 2.22
C ARG A 590 -24.12 23.62 2.72
N ASN A 591 -24.49 24.71 2.02
CA ASN A 591 -25.51 25.68 2.43
C ASN A 591 -26.98 25.27 2.15
N ARG A 592 -27.26 24.09 1.59
CA ARG A 592 -28.65 23.64 1.29
C ARG A 592 -29.00 22.36 2.04
N LEU A 593 -29.95 22.47 2.97
CA LEU A 593 -30.49 21.36 3.78
C LEU A 593 -31.35 20.35 2.99
N ASN A 594 -31.39 20.42 1.66
CA ASN A 594 -32.23 19.56 0.81
C ASN A 594 -31.38 18.96 -0.34
N ASP A 595 -31.21 17.63 -0.28
CA ASP A 595 -30.77 16.69 -1.32
C ASP A 595 -29.48 16.97 -2.09
N ASP A 596 -28.35 16.97 -1.38
CA ASP A 596 -27.05 16.68 -1.99
C ASP A 596 -26.69 15.21 -1.73
N HIS A 597 -26.70 14.37 -2.77
CA HIS A 597 -26.21 12.98 -2.73
C HIS A 597 -24.86 12.89 -1.99
N LEU A 598 -23.97 13.86 -2.25
CA LEU A 598 -22.65 13.98 -1.62
C LEU A 598 -22.71 14.16 -0.09
N THR A 599 -23.70 14.86 0.46
CA THR A 599 -23.86 15.03 1.91
C THR A 599 -24.31 13.73 2.55
N VAL A 600 -25.27 13.03 1.92
CA VAL A 600 -25.74 11.70 2.35
C VAL A 600 -24.58 10.70 2.33
N THR A 601 -23.83 10.62 1.24
CA THR A 601 -22.64 9.76 1.10
C THR A 601 -21.57 10.10 2.15
N SER A 602 -21.32 11.39 2.41
CA SER A 602 -20.35 11.82 3.42
C SER A 602 -20.78 11.46 4.84
N LEU A 603 -22.08 11.56 5.16
CA LEU A 603 -22.63 11.14 6.45
C LEU A 603 -22.57 9.62 6.65
N GLN A 604 -22.88 8.84 5.61
CA GLN A 604 -22.71 7.38 5.63
C GLN A 604 -21.24 7.00 5.88
N ALA A 605 -20.31 7.69 5.22
CA ALA A 605 -18.88 7.46 5.40
C ALA A 605 -18.42 7.85 6.81
N LEU A 606 -18.90 8.99 7.33
CA LEU A 606 -18.65 9.43 8.70
C LEU A 606 -19.13 8.39 9.73
N ALA A 607 -20.33 7.86 9.54
CA ALA A 607 -20.89 6.83 10.40
C ALA A 607 -20.05 5.54 10.37
N LYS A 608 -19.58 5.14 9.19
CA LYS A 608 -18.76 3.95 8.98
C LYS A 608 -17.36 4.08 9.61
N VAL A 609 -16.71 5.23 9.46
CA VAL A 609 -15.42 5.53 10.10
C VAL A 609 -15.59 5.52 11.63
N TYR A 610 -16.62 6.19 12.15
CA TYR A 610 -16.87 6.22 13.60
C TYR A 610 -17.17 4.83 14.16
N LYS A 611 -17.96 4.00 13.46
CA LYS A 611 -18.25 2.62 13.87
C LYS A 611 -16.97 1.83 14.19
N ARG A 612 -15.92 2.00 13.40
CA ARG A 612 -14.67 1.23 13.53
C ARG A 612 -13.69 1.86 14.52
N TYR A 613 -13.65 3.18 14.61
CA TYR A 613 -12.66 3.93 15.40
C TYR A 613 -13.29 4.75 16.54
N TYR A 614 -14.44 4.34 17.07
CA TYR A 614 -15.14 5.12 18.11
C TYR A 614 -14.30 5.28 19.40
N GLU A 615 -13.41 4.33 19.71
CA GLU A 615 -12.52 4.39 20.87
C GLU A 615 -11.43 5.46 20.70
N GLU A 616 -10.86 5.56 19.50
CA GLU A 616 -9.83 6.56 19.17
C GLU A 616 -10.41 7.96 18.97
N ILE A 617 -11.57 8.08 18.31
CA ILE A 617 -12.24 9.37 18.07
C ILE A 617 -12.89 9.90 19.36
N GLY A 618 -13.53 9.03 20.14
CA GLY A 618 -14.13 9.38 21.43
C GLY A 618 -15.36 10.30 21.32
N TYR A 619 -15.47 11.25 22.26
CA TYR A 619 -16.61 12.16 22.38
C TYR A 619 -16.72 13.14 21.21
N PHE A 620 -17.93 13.29 20.66
CA PHE A 620 -18.21 14.21 19.57
C PHE A 620 -18.98 15.44 20.07
N SER A 621 -18.31 16.60 20.08
CA SER A 621 -18.85 17.86 20.62
C SER A 621 -20.11 18.33 19.90
N ASP A 622 -20.21 18.07 18.60
CA ASP A 622 -21.26 18.63 17.75
C ASP A 622 -22.46 17.70 17.59
N MET A 623 -22.59 16.70 18.46
CA MET A 623 -23.78 15.85 18.57
C MET A 623 -25.10 16.66 18.65
N PRO A 624 -25.20 17.77 19.40
CA PRO A 624 -26.41 18.61 19.41
C PRO A 624 -26.74 19.20 18.02
N TYR A 625 -25.74 19.56 17.23
CA TYR A 625 -25.94 20.08 15.88
C TYR A 625 -26.47 19.00 14.94
N ILE A 626 -25.93 17.77 15.00
CA ILE A 626 -26.44 16.62 14.23
C ILE A 626 -27.91 16.33 14.59
N LEU A 627 -28.28 16.40 15.87
CA LEU A 627 -29.67 16.23 16.30
C LEU A 627 -30.57 17.38 15.81
N GLN A 628 -30.09 18.63 15.85
CA GLN A 628 -30.81 19.76 15.29
C GLN A 628 -31.00 19.65 13.76
N MET A 629 -30.00 19.10 13.05
CA MET A 629 -30.13 18.79 11.62
C MET A 629 -31.21 17.73 11.38
N LEU A 630 -31.25 16.68 12.21
CA LEU A 630 -32.26 15.63 12.13
C LEU A 630 -33.68 16.19 12.32
N ASP A 631 -33.88 17.11 13.26
CA ASP A 631 -35.17 17.77 13.51
C ASP A 631 -35.62 18.64 12.33
N ARG A 632 -34.68 19.28 11.63
CA ARG A 632 -34.96 20.25 10.55
C ARG A 632 -34.99 19.63 9.15
N CYS A 633 -34.36 18.48 8.93
CA CYS A 633 -34.23 17.88 7.60
C CYS A 633 -35.59 17.49 6.99
N LEU A 634 -35.78 17.69 5.68
CA LEU A 634 -36.99 17.29 4.96
C LEU A 634 -36.77 16.12 3.99
N SER A 635 -35.51 15.76 3.75
CA SER A 635 -35.14 14.63 2.89
C SER A 635 -35.13 13.32 3.69
N PRO A 636 -35.86 12.28 3.24
CA PRO A 636 -35.80 10.94 3.84
C PRO A 636 -34.38 10.33 3.80
N ALA A 637 -33.64 10.51 2.70
CA ALA A 637 -32.28 9.99 2.58
C ALA A 637 -31.32 10.64 3.60
N LEU A 638 -31.44 11.96 3.78
CA LEU A 638 -30.67 12.70 4.79
C LEU A 638 -31.03 12.27 6.21
N ARG A 639 -32.32 12.12 6.51
CA ARG A 639 -32.80 11.58 7.79
C ARG A 639 -32.18 10.23 8.09
N ASP A 640 -32.25 9.31 7.14
CA ASP A 640 -31.77 7.94 7.32
C ASP A 640 -30.25 7.92 7.54
N ALA A 641 -29.48 8.69 6.77
CA ALA A 641 -28.04 8.82 6.99
C ALA A 641 -27.68 9.44 8.35
N LEU A 642 -28.44 10.44 8.82
CA LEU A 642 -28.28 11.01 10.16
C LEU A 642 -28.61 10.00 11.26
N ILE A 643 -29.66 9.18 11.10
CA ILE A 643 -30.01 8.11 12.04
C ILE A 643 -28.89 7.06 12.11
N ILE A 644 -28.31 6.66 10.98
CA ILE A 644 -27.15 5.76 10.96
C ILE A 644 -25.96 6.38 11.69
N LEU A 645 -25.66 7.66 11.45
CA LEU A 645 -24.58 8.36 12.15
C LEU A 645 -24.83 8.38 13.65
N ILE A 646 -26.03 8.78 14.09
CA ILE A 646 -26.40 8.81 15.52
C ILE A 646 -26.28 7.43 16.13
N LYS A 647 -26.74 6.37 15.46
CA LYS A 647 -26.61 4.97 15.90
C LYS A 647 -25.17 4.59 16.22
N HIS A 648 -24.20 5.07 15.45
CA HIS A 648 -22.80 4.81 15.70
C HIS A 648 -22.19 5.78 16.72
N LEU A 649 -22.57 7.07 16.70
CA LEU A 649 -22.12 8.05 17.69
C LEU A 649 -22.48 7.64 19.12
N VAL A 650 -23.65 7.03 19.33
CA VAL A 650 -24.07 6.54 20.65
C VAL A 650 -23.32 5.30 21.12
N LEU A 651 -22.38 4.74 20.36
CA LEU A 651 -21.47 3.71 20.88
C LEU A 651 -20.61 4.24 22.03
N HIS A 652 -20.32 5.54 22.04
CA HIS A 652 -19.61 6.21 23.12
C HIS A 652 -20.59 6.86 24.12
N LYS A 653 -20.48 6.47 25.40
CA LYS A 653 -21.41 6.88 26.48
C LYS A 653 -21.64 8.39 26.58
N SER A 654 -20.62 9.22 26.37
CA SER A 654 -20.75 10.68 26.50
C SER A 654 -21.65 11.32 25.43
N ASN A 655 -21.75 10.70 24.25
CA ASN A 655 -22.59 11.21 23.14
C ASN A 655 -24.09 10.98 23.36
N CYS A 656 -24.47 10.15 24.35
CA CYS A 656 -25.87 9.85 24.64
C CYS A 656 -26.59 10.99 25.38
N ARG A 657 -25.86 11.89 26.05
CA ARG A 657 -26.48 12.93 26.90
C ARG A 657 -27.35 13.92 26.09
N PRO A 658 -26.87 14.49 24.96
CA PRO A 658 -27.67 15.43 24.15
C PRO A 658 -28.94 14.83 23.56
N LEU A 659 -28.98 13.49 23.38
CA LEU A 659 -30.14 12.79 22.85
C LEU A 659 -31.41 13.05 23.68
N THR A 660 -31.23 13.25 24.99
CA THR A 660 -32.31 13.47 25.97
C THR A 660 -33.24 14.60 25.54
N ASP A 661 -32.75 15.65 24.87
CA ASP A 661 -33.57 16.80 24.48
C ASP A 661 -34.32 16.60 23.16
N HIS A 662 -33.94 15.59 22.39
CA HIS A 662 -34.51 15.25 21.08
C HIS A 662 -35.28 13.91 21.07
N VAL A 663 -35.43 13.24 22.22
CA VAL A 663 -36.14 11.94 22.38
C VAL A 663 -37.53 11.97 21.76
N ASN A 664 -38.23 13.08 21.96
CA ASN A 664 -39.54 13.32 21.40
C ASN A 664 -39.55 13.06 19.89
N TYR A 665 -38.59 13.61 19.15
CA TYR A 665 -38.53 13.46 17.70
C TYR A 665 -38.21 12.01 17.28
N LEU A 666 -37.35 11.33 18.03
CA LEU A 666 -37.05 9.91 17.79
C LEU A 666 -38.30 9.03 17.96
N VAL A 667 -39.10 9.28 19.00
CA VAL A 667 -40.39 8.60 19.20
C VAL A 667 -41.33 8.90 18.02
N ASP A 668 -41.35 10.13 17.50
CA ASP A 668 -42.14 10.46 16.30
C ASP A 668 -41.77 9.59 15.10
N LEU A 669 -40.47 9.34 14.88
CA LEU A 669 -39.99 8.48 13.81
C LEU A 669 -40.38 7.01 13.99
N ILE A 670 -40.39 6.50 15.22
CA ILE A 670 -40.77 5.09 15.49
C ILE A 670 -42.24 4.85 15.10
N THR A 671 -43.14 5.82 15.34
CA THR A 671 -44.57 5.67 15.00
C THR A 671 -44.84 5.51 13.50
N LEU A 672 -43.90 5.93 12.63
CA LEU A 672 -44.02 5.75 11.18
C LEU A 672 -44.10 4.27 10.79
N ALA A 673 -43.65 3.35 11.65
CA ALA A 673 -43.83 1.92 11.45
C ALA A 673 -45.30 1.56 11.14
N HIS A 674 -46.28 2.20 11.78
CA HIS A 674 -47.70 1.92 11.53
C HIS A 674 -48.16 2.15 10.08
N LEU A 675 -47.38 2.86 9.26
CA LEU A 675 -47.68 3.16 7.86
C LEU A 675 -47.07 2.17 6.86
N HIS A 676 -46.30 1.18 7.33
CA HIS A 676 -45.61 0.20 6.48
C HIS A 676 -46.61 -0.69 5.71
N LYS A 677 -46.49 -0.75 4.38
CA LYS A 677 -47.47 -1.40 3.49
C LYS A 677 -47.26 -2.90 3.25
N GLY A 678 -46.10 -3.46 3.62
CA GLY A 678 -45.73 -4.87 3.36
C GLY A 678 -46.07 -5.88 4.47
N ARG A 679 -46.82 -5.49 5.52
CA ARG A 679 -47.11 -6.37 6.67
C ARG A 679 -48.45 -7.10 6.55
N ALA A 680 -48.48 -8.35 7.04
CA ALA A 680 -49.72 -9.06 7.30
C ALA A 680 -50.46 -8.43 8.49
N THR A 681 -51.66 -7.90 8.28
CA THR A 681 -52.48 -7.32 9.35
C THR A 681 -53.39 -8.39 9.94
N LEU A 682 -53.43 -8.50 11.28
CA LEU A 682 -54.44 -9.31 11.95
C LEU A 682 -55.83 -8.72 11.66
N ASN A 683 -56.78 -9.58 11.28
CA ASN A 683 -58.18 -9.16 11.08
C ASN A 683 -58.81 -8.92 12.46
N THR A 684 -58.85 -7.66 12.90
CA THR A 684 -59.72 -7.21 14.00
C THR A 684 -61.17 -7.29 13.51
N LYS A 685 -61.83 -8.44 13.71
CA LYS A 685 -63.24 -8.60 13.32
C LYS A 685 -64.10 -7.66 14.18
N THR A 686 -64.59 -6.58 13.60
CA THR A 686 -65.75 -5.87 14.12
C THR A 686 -67.00 -6.63 13.69
N ASN A 687 -68.08 -6.61 14.48
CA ASN A 687 -69.36 -7.26 14.15
C ASN A 687 -70.12 -6.58 12.98
N VAL A 688 -69.40 -5.98 12.03
CA VAL A 688 -69.93 -5.24 10.88
C VAL A 688 -69.62 -6.02 9.61
N ILE A 689 -70.63 -6.13 8.74
CA ILE A 689 -70.66 -6.86 7.46
C ILE A 689 -69.33 -6.72 6.69
N GLU A 690 -68.77 -7.85 6.24
CA GLU A 690 -67.52 -7.92 5.49
C GLU A 690 -67.53 -6.95 4.30
N ALA A 691 -66.54 -6.05 4.28
CA ALA A 691 -66.32 -5.09 3.20
C ALA A 691 -65.89 -5.82 1.91
N GLY A 692 -66.62 -5.60 0.81
CA GLY A 692 -66.25 -6.15 -0.50
C GLY A 692 -64.91 -5.61 -1.03
N PRO A 693 -64.29 -6.24 -2.05
CA PRO A 693 -62.95 -5.93 -2.54
C PRO A 693 -62.76 -4.48 -3.06
N ASN A 694 -63.84 -3.74 -3.29
CA ASN A 694 -63.83 -2.34 -3.74
C ASN A 694 -64.18 -1.32 -2.63
N MET A 695 -64.43 -1.76 -1.40
CA MET A 695 -64.81 -0.89 -0.30
C MET A 695 -63.54 -0.42 0.44
N LYS A 696 -63.26 0.89 0.38
CA LYS A 696 -62.12 1.50 1.07
C LYS A 696 -62.24 1.26 2.57
N LEU A 697 -61.12 0.96 3.25
CA LEU A 697 -61.08 0.89 4.71
C LEU A 697 -61.68 2.18 5.30
N HIS A 698 -62.56 2.05 6.28
CA HIS A 698 -63.15 3.19 6.97
C HIS A 698 -62.05 3.97 7.71
N GLU A 699 -61.73 5.18 7.24
CA GLU A 699 -60.82 6.12 7.91
C GLU A 699 -61.64 7.09 8.76
N GLU A 700 -61.27 7.26 10.03
CA GLU A 700 -61.90 8.26 10.90
C GLU A 700 -61.50 9.68 10.51
N LYS A 701 -62.45 10.61 10.62
CA LYS A 701 -62.25 12.04 10.37
C LYS A 701 -61.75 12.71 11.65
N ASP A 702 -60.43 12.78 11.80
CA ASP A 702 -59.77 13.32 13.00
C ASP A 702 -59.02 14.65 12.76
N TRP A 703 -58.78 15.04 11.50
CA TRP A 703 -57.88 16.14 11.17
C TRP A 703 -58.59 17.47 10.97
N TYR A 704 -58.07 18.52 11.61
CA TYR A 704 -58.44 19.91 11.34
C TYR A 704 -57.26 20.66 10.71
N TYR A 705 -57.54 21.63 9.86
CA TYR A 705 -56.52 22.51 9.27
C TYR A 705 -57.02 23.95 9.19
N ASN A 706 -56.09 24.90 9.20
CA ASN A 706 -56.40 26.31 9.00
C ASN A 706 -56.19 26.71 7.54
N VAL A 707 -57.18 27.40 6.96
CA VAL A 707 -56.98 28.10 5.69
C VAL A 707 -56.83 29.58 5.99
N GLU A 708 -55.68 30.15 5.63
CA GLU A 708 -55.45 31.59 5.67
C GLU A 708 -55.84 32.17 4.32
N ARG A 709 -56.90 32.98 4.29
CA ARG A 709 -57.25 33.84 3.15
C ARG A 709 -56.74 35.24 3.43
N GLU A 710 -56.24 35.95 2.42
CA GLU A 710 -55.70 37.31 2.61
C GLU A 710 -56.74 38.21 3.29
N ASN A 711 -56.34 38.89 4.37
CA ASN A 711 -57.14 39.79 5.22
C ASN A 711 -58.26 39.17 6.09
N GLU A 712 -58.33 37.85 6.24
CA GLU A 712 -59.30 37.19 7.14
C GLU A 712 -58.63 36.43 8.29
N LYS A 713 -59.35 36.26 9.41
CA LYS A 713 -58.89 35.40 10.51
C LYS A 713 -58.83 33.94 10.01
N PRO A 714 -57.81 33.15 10.42
CA PRO A 714 -57.66 31.78 9.95
C PRO A 714 -58.92 30.96 10.21
N GLU A 715 -59.52 30.43 9.14
CA GLU A 715 -60.74 29.63 9.21
C GLU A 715 -60.37 28.17 9.52
N ARG A 716 -60.96 27.61 10.57
CA ARG A 716 -60.77 26.20 10.95
C ARG A 716 -61.65 25.32 10.07
N CYS A 717 -61.03 24.56 9.19
CA CYS A 717 -61.70 23.58 8.33
C CYS A 717 -61.47 22.15 8.88
N GLY A 718 -62.50 21.30 8.82
CA GLY A 718 -62.45 19.90 9.28
C GLY A 718 -63.73 19.46 10.02
N PRO A 719 -63.82 18.20 10.44
CA PRO A 719 -62.76 17.18 10.38
C PRO A 719 -62.62 16.49 9.02
N VAL A 720 -61.38 16.16 8.62
CA VAL A 720 -61.04 15.42 7.39
C VAL A 720 -60.25 14.14 7.71
N THR A 721 -60.24 13.19 6.77
CA THR A 721 -59.41 11.97 6.84
C THR A 721 -57.96 12.25 6.44
N PHE A 722 -57.05 11.33 6.76
CA PHE A 722 -55.64 11.45 6.36
C PHE A 722 -55.46 11.36 4.83
N SER A 723 -56.25 10.52 4.17
CA SER A 723 -56.28 10.44 2.71
C SER A 723 -56.75 11.75 2.08
N GLU A 724 -57.81 12.39 2.61
CA GLU A 724 -58.26 13.72 2.17
C GLU A 724 -57.18 14.79 2.42
N LEU A 725 -56.43 14.70 3.51
CA LEU A 725 -55.34 15.63 3.82
C LEU A 725 -54.17 15.52 2.83
N LYS A 726 -53.84 14.30 2.37
CA LYS A 726 -52.89 14.10 1.26
C LYS A 726 -53.40 14.67 -0.06
N GLU A 727 -54.69 14.53 -0.35
CA GLU A 727 -55.29 15.14 -1.54
C GLU A 727 -55.23 16.67 -1.47
N LEU A 728 -55.57 17.28 -0.34
CA LEU A 728 -55.51 18.73 -0.15
C LEU A 728 -54.07 19.29 -0.28
N TRP A 729 -53.08 18.51 0.15
CA TRP A 729 -51.67 18.82 -0.10
C TRP A 729 -51.32 18.75 -1.59
N SER A 730 -51.75 17.68 -2.28
CA SER A 730 -51.52 17.53 -3.72
C SER A 730 -52.17 18.62 -4.56
N ARG A 731 -53.32 19.15 -4.12
CA ARG A 731 -54.05 20.25 -4.74
C ARG A 731 -53.49 21.64 -4.39
N GLY A 732 -52.45 21.72 -3.55
CA GLY A 732 -51.81 22.98 -3.16
C GLY A 732 -52.61 23.83 -2.17
N VAL A 733 -53.69 23.30 -1.61
CA VAL A 733 -54.52 24.00 -0.59
C VAL A 733 -53.77 24.05 0.75
N LEU A 734 -53.02 22.99 1.06
CA LEU A 734 -52.15 22.95 2.22
C LEU A 734 -50.74 23.38 1.81
N THR A 735 -50.16 24.29 2.60
CA THR A 735 -48.78 24.75 2.44
C THR A 735 -47.93 24.33 3.65
N PRO A 736 -46.58 24.38 3.58
CA PRO A 736 -45.72 24.16 4.74
C PRO A 736 -46.02 25.04 5.97
N ARG A 737 -46.72 26.16 5.78
CA ARG A 737 -47.12 27.08 6.85
C ARG A 737 -48.49 26.74 7.45
N THR A 738 -49.29 25.93 6.74
CA THR A 738 -50.63 25.54 7.15
C THR A 738 -50.57 24.67 8.39
N ARG A 739 -51.19 25.15 9.48
CA ARG A 739 -51.30 24.39 10.73
C ARG A 739 -52.40 23.35 10.59
N CYS A 740 -52.01 22.07 10.57
CA CYS A 740 -52.91 20.93 10.72
C CYS A 740 -52.85 20.45 12.17
N TRP A 741 -53.95 19.99 12.77
CA TRP A 741 -53.92 19.38 14.10
C TRP A 741 -54.99 18.30 14.29
N ALA A 742 -54.53 17.18 14.84
CA ALA A 742 -55.32 16.12 15.48
C ALA A 742 -54.63 15.63 16.76
N GLY A 743 -53.69 16.43 17.30
CA GLY A 743 -52.72 16.03 18.32
C GLY A 743 -51.34 16.60 18.03
N ARG A 744 -50.30 15.79 18.21
CA ARG A 744 -48.91 16.15 17.90
C ARG A 744 -48.61 15.88 16.41
N ASN A 745 -48.05 16.87 15.72
CA ASN A 745 -47.98 16.89 14.25
C ASN A 745 -46.59 16.60 13.67
N GLY A 746 -45.61 16.18 14.49
CA GLY A 746 -44.22 16.00 14.04
C GLY A 746 -44.05 14.98 12.91
N TRP A 747 -44.85 13.91 12.92
CA TRP A 747 -44.81 12.84 11.93
C TRP A 747 -45.45 13.22 10.57
N LEU A 748 -46.38 14.18 10.54
CA LEU A 748 -47.02 14.66 9.30
C LEU A 748 -46.00 15.24 8.31
N LYS A 749 -44.93 15.85 8.84
CA LYS A 749 -43.78 16.32 8.06
C LYS A 749 -43.25 15.22 7.12
N TRP A 750 -43.12 14.00 7.63
CA TRP A 750 -42.62 12.84 6.90
C TRP A 750 -43.63 12.23 5.92
N CYS A 751 -44.91 12.57 6.06
CA CYS A 751 -45.98 12.03 5.23
C CYS A 751 -46.43 12.97 4.11
N LEU A 752 -46.25 14.28 4.28
CA LEU A 752 -46.72 15.31 3.33
C LEU A 752 -45.57 16.08 2.69
N MET A 753 -44.60 16.53 3.51
CA MET A 753 -43.57 17.48 3.10
C MET A 753 -42.32 16.80 2.55
N ALA A 754 -42.03 15.59 3.02
CA ALA A 754 -40.84 14.85 2.64
C ALA A 754 -40.84 14.48 1.15
N LYS A 755 -39.68 14.69 0.50
CA LYS A 755 -39.44 14.36 -0.92
C LYS A 755 -38.10 13.64 -1.04
N GLY A 756 -38.00 12.71 -1.99
CA GLY A 756 -36.81 11.91 -2.24
C GLY A 756 -36.98 10.43 -1.87
N THR A 757 -36.03 9.61 -2.29
CA THR A 757 -36.05 8.16 -2.03
C THR A 757 -35.44 7.89 -0.65
N PRO A 758 -36.16 7.25 0.28
CA PRO A 758 -35.60 6.85 1.57
C PRO A 758 -34.54 5.75 1.41
N LEU A 759 -33.58 5.68 2.32
CA LEU A 759 -32.60 4.59 2.38
C LEU A 759 -33.20 3.37 3.11
N PHE A 760 -34.15 3.60 4.01
CA PHE A 760 -34.82 2.57 4.81
C PHE A 760 -36.33 2.54 4.58
N ASN A 761 -36.93 1.37 4.71
CA ASN A 761 -38.36 1.29 4.90
C ASN A 761 -38.77 1.75 6.33
N GLU A 762 -40.07 1.94 6.58
CA GLU A 762 -40.55 2.48 7.86
C GLU A 762 -40.25 1.56 9.06
N THR A 763 -40.14 0.25 8.84
CA THR A 763 -39.82 -0.73 9.88
C THR A 763 -38.34 -0.70 10.24
N GLU A 764 -37.45 -0.71 9.25
CA GLU A 764 -36.00 -0.60 9.41
C GLU A 764 -35.61 0.71 10.12
N LEU A 765 -36.26 1.82 9.73
CA LEU A 765 -36.08 3.11 10.41
C LEU A 765 -36.42 2.99 11.91
N ALA A 766 -37.60 2.45 12.23
CA ALA A 766 -38.02 2.27 13.61
C ALA A 766 -37.09 1.32 14.38
N GLN A 767 -36.60 0.24 13.75
CA GLN A 767 -35.60 -0.66 14.35
C GLN A 767 -34.31 0.08 14.71
N HIS A 768 -33.78 0.92 13.82
CA HIS A 768 -32.57 1.71 14.10
C HIS A 768 -32.77 2.75 15.20
N VAL A 769 -33.93 3.39 15.26
CA VAL A 769 -34.23 4.33 16.35
C VAL A 769 -34.36 3.59 17.68
N LEU A 770 -35.01 2.43 17.71
CA LEU A 770 -35.10 1.61 18.92
C LEU A 770 -33.73 1.05 19.34
N ASP A 771 -32.84 0.70 18.41
CA ASP A 771 -31.45 0.32 18.70
C ASP A 771 -30.70 1.46 19.40
N ILE A 772 -30.88 2.71 18.92
CA ILE A 772 -30.30 3.91 19.54
C ILE A 772 -30.80 4.05 20.98
N LEU A 773 -32.12 3.99 21.18
CA LEU A 773 -32.72 4.14 22.51
C LEU A 773 -32.24 3.05 23.47
N ASN A 774 -32.29 1.78 23.06
CA ASN A 774 -31.79 0.64 23.84
C ASN A 774 -30.32 0.77 24.22
N ARG A 775 -29.47 1.20 23.27
CA ARG A 775 -28.05 1.40 23.54
C ARG A 775 -27.85 2.52 24.56
N CYS A 776 -28.53 3.65 24.39
CA CYS A 776 -28.43 4.77 25.32
C CYS A 776 -28.92 4.42 26.72
N THR A 777 -30.06 3.73 26.87
CA THR A 777 -30.58 3.31 28.18
C THR A 777 -29.67 2.28 28.85
N SER A 778 -29.03 1.38 28.09
CA SER A 778 -28.10 0.39 28.66
C SER A 778 -26.86 1.00 29.34
N PHE A 779 -26.43 2.21 28.95
CA PHE A 779 -25.27 2.89 29.57
C PHE A 779 -25.57 3.54 30.92
N PHE A 780 -26.85 3.71 31.24
CA PHE A 780 -27.34 4.38 32.45
C PHE A 780 -28.34 3.46 33.16
N PRO A 781 -27.87 2.38 33.83
CA PRO A 781 -28.74 1.50 34.61
C PRO A 781 -29.42 2.26 35.75
N SER A 782 -30.55 1.75 36.24
CA SER A 782 -31.28 2.30 37.39
C SER A 782 -30.64 1.95 38.74
N ARG A 783 -29.66 1.04 38.76
CA ARG A 783 -28.92 0.59 39.95
C ARG A 783 -27.44 0.98 39.91
N ALA A 784 -26.81 1.08 41.08
CA ALA A 784 -25.39 1.33 41.22
C ALA A 784 -24.54 0.12 40.74
N ARG A 785 -23.21 0.27 40.71
CA ARG A 785 -22.30 -0.76 40.16
C ARG A 785 -22.33 -2.09 40.94
N ASP A 786 -22.72 -2.03 42.21
CA ASP A 786 -22.90 -3.19 43.09
C ASP A 786 -24.22 -3.94 42.85
N GLY A 787 -25.17 -3.34 42.11
CA GLY A 787 -26.49 -3.92 41.85
C GLY A 787 -27.47 -3.84 43.04
N GLU A 788 -27.02 -3.38 44.20
CA GLU A 788 -27.83 -3.34 45.42
C GLU A 788 -28.59 -2.01 45.57
N ALA A 789 -27.92 -0.88 45.32
CA ALA A 789 -28.51 0.44 45.52
C ALA A 789 -29.24 0.96 44.27
N VAL A 790 -30.48 1.44 44.45
CA VAL A 790 -31.26 2.12 43.39
C VAL A 790 -30.80 3.59 43.28
N LEU A 791 -30.56 4.07 42.06
CA LEU A 791 -30.11 5.42 41.79
C LEU A 791 -31.27 6.42 41.78
N ILE A 792 -31.22 7.42 42.67
CA ILE A 792 -32.22 8.50 42.77
C ILE A 792 -31.51 9.85 42.66
N PRO A 793 -31.91 10.76 41.74
CA PRO A 793 -32.96 10.57 40.74
C PRO A 793 -32.54 9.59 39.64
N GLY A 794 -33.49 8.79 39.15
CA GLY A 794 -33.24 7.80 38.10
C GLY A 794 -32.72 8.41 36.78
N PRO A 795 -32.23 7.56 35.86
CA PRO A 795 -31.65 7.98 34.59
C PRO A 795 -32.56 8.95 33.82
N ARG A 796 -31.98 10.07 33.35
CA ARG A 796 -32.75 11.15 32.69
C ARG A 796 -33.50 10.66 31.45
N LEU A 797 -32.87 9.84 30.63
CA LEU A 797 -33.46 9.30 29.40
C LEU A 797 -34.64 8.37 29.73
N SER A 798 -34.47 7.44 30.67
CA SER A 798 -35.55 6.55 31.12
C SER A 798 -36.74 7.34 31.64
N ARG A 799 -36.52 8.38 32.47
CA ARG A 799 -37.60 9.27 32.94
C ARG A 799 -38.36 9.94 31.81
N LYS A 800 -37.67 10.54 30.83
CA LYS A 800 -38.33 11.18 29.67
C LYS A 800 -39.10 10.17 28.79
N LEU A 801 -38.57 8.96 28.61
CA LEU A 801 -39.26 7.91 27.86
C LEU A 801 -40.50 7.38 28.59
N SER A 802 -40.51 7.41 29.93
CA SER A 802 -41.66 7.05 30.77
C SER A 802 -42.75 8.12 30.83
N GLU A 803 -42.49 9.34 30.38
CA GLU A 803 -43.50 10.38 30.34
C GLU A 803 -44.66 9.97 29.42
N PHE A 804 -45.86 10.43 29.78
CA PHE A 804 -47.10 10.13 29.05
C PHE A 804 -47.08 10.59 27.57
N ILE A 805 -46.15 11.49 27.21
CA ILE A 805 -45.96 11.98 25.84
C ILE A 805 -45.19 10.98 24.97
N CYS A 806 -44.38 10.08 25.55
CA CYS A 806 -43.53 9.14 24.83
C CYS A 806 -43.99 7.69 25.00
N LEU A 807 -44.22 7.27 26.24
CA LEU A 807 -44.43 5.86 26.60
C LEU A 807 -45.56 5.18 25.83
N PRO A 808 -46.77 5.78 25.67
CA PRO A 808 -47.84 5.14 24.92
C PRO A 808 -47.46 4.87 23.46
N HIS A 809 -46.72 5.77 22.82
CA HIS A 809 -46.34 5.63 21.41
C HIS A 809 -45.28 4.54 21.20
N ILE A 810 -44.36 4.35 22.17
CA ILE A 810 -43.40 3.24 22.15
C ILE A 810 -44.14 1.91 22.32
N VAL A 811 -45.09 1.85 23.27
CA VAL A 811 -45.89 0.65 23.56
C VAL A 811 -46.77 0.26 22.37
N GLN A 812 -47.39 1.23 21.69
CA GLN A 812 -48.28 0.97 20.56
C GLN A 812 -47.57 0.33 19.36
N VAL A 813 -46.23 0.45 19.24
CA VAL A 813 -45.44 -0.23 18.21
C VAL A 813 -45.60 -1.76 18.27
N CYS A 814 -45.94 -2.32 19.44
CA CYS A 814 -46.28 -3.74 19.58
C CYS A 814 -47.46 -4.18 18.69
N LEU A 815 -48.37 -3.26 18.33
CA LEU A 815 -49.48 -3.52 17.41
C LEU A 815 -49.05 -3.67 15.94
N THR A 816 -47.77 -3.46 15.64
CA THR A 816 -47.25 -3.75 14.31
C THR A 816 -47.03 -5.25 14.06
N HIS A 817 -47.01 -6.07 15.12
CA HIS A 817 -46.73 -7.50 15.10
C HIS A 817 -45.41 -7.90 14.40
N ASP A 818 -44.48 -6.96 14.22
CA ASP A 818 -43.15 -7.25 13.66
C ASP A 818 -42.22 -7.82 14.74
N PRO A 819 -41.68 -9.05 14.55
CA PRO A 819 -40.81 -9.69 15.54
C PRO A 819 -39.63 -8.81 15.98
N GLY A 820 -38.98 -8.13 15.02
CA GLY A 820 -37.79 -7.34 15.26
C GLY A 820 -38.06 -6.05 16.05
N LEU A 821 -39.21 -5.41 15.82
CA LEU A 821 -39.65 -4.25 16.59
C LEU A 821 -40.11 -4.65 17.99
N LEU A 822 -40.91 -5.71 18.13
CA LEU A 822 -41.44 -6.12 19.44
C LEU A 822 -40.33 -6.52 20.41
N GLU A 823 -39.34 -7.27 19.95
CA GLU A 823 -38.18 -7.62 20.78
C GLU A 823 -37.47 -6.37 21.30
N ARG A 824 -37.19 -5.40 20.42
CA ARG A 824 -36.53 -4.13 20.80
C ARG A 824 -37.36 -3.29 21.75
N VAL A 825 -38.69 -3.23 21.54
CA VAL A 825 -39.61 -2.50 22.42
C VAL A 825 -39.67 -3.18 23.79
N ALA A 826 -39.79 -4.50 23.85
CA ALA A 826 -39.80 -5.24 25.11
C ALA A 826 -38.48 -5.08 25.88
N THR A 827 -37.33 -5.17 25.21
CA THR A 827 -36.01 -4.89 25.82
C THR A 827 -35.94 -3.47 26.36
N LEU A 828 -36.40 -2.48 25.59
CA LEU A 828 -36.40 -1.08 26.00
C LEU A 828 -37.29 -0.85 27.21
N LEU A 829 -38.49 -1.43 27.21
CA LEU A 829 -39.43 -1.33 28.32
C LEU A 829 -38.90 -2.01 29.59
N CYS A 830 -38.20 -3.14 29.48
CA CYS A 830 -37.49 -3.75 30.61
C CYS A 830 -36.47 -2.79 31.23
N GLN A 831 -35.61 -2.18 30.40
CA GLN A 831 -34.56 -1.26 30.87
C GLN A 831 -35.11 0.05 31.45
N ILE A 832 -36.23 0.55 30.92
CA ILE A 832 -36.83 1.80 31.40
C ILE A 832 -37.65 1.57 32.67
N MET A 833 -38.33 0.44 32.79
CA MET A 833 -39.25 0.19 33.90
C MET A 833 -38.55 -0.32 35.17
N GLU A 834 -37.35 -0.89 35.09
CA GLU A 834 -36.60 -1.35 36.26
C GLU A 834 -36.46 -0.23 37.33
N ASP A 835 -37.04 -0.46 38.51
CA ASP A 835 -37.11 0.47 39.64
C ASP A 835 -37.70 1.86 39.31
N ASN A 836 -38.55 1.94 38.29
CA ASN A 836 -39.20 3.17 37.85
C ASN A 836 -40.53 3.41 38.60
N PRO A 837 -40.79 4.60 39.17
CA PRO A 837 -42.05 4.90 39.85
C PRO A 837 -43.29 4.80 38.94
N GLU A 838 -43.15 5.07 37.65
CA GLU A 838 -44.26 4.98 36.69
C GLU A 838 -44.65 3.53 36.36
N MET A 839 -43.88 2.53 36.83
CA MET A 839 -44.22 1.10 36.68
C MET A 839 -45.63 0.81 37.22
N SER A 840 -46.07 1.50 38.28
CA SER A 840 -47.40 1.32 38.87
C SER A 840 -48.56 1.66 37.92
N LYS A 841 -48.32 2.48 36.88
CA LYS A 841 -49.34 2.98 35.94
C LYS A 841 -49.13 2.48 34.51
N VAL A 842 -48.10 1.66 34.25
CA VAL A 842 -47.77 1.25 32.87
C VAL A 842 -48.92 0.48 32.21
N TYR A 843 -49.77 -0.19 32.99
CA TYR A 843 -50.97 -0.85 32.48
C TYR A 843 -51.93 0.08 31.72
N LEU A 844 -51.99 1.38 32.07
CA LEU A 844 -52.82 2.39 31.39
C LEU A 844 -52.40 2.65 29.93
N THR A 845 -51.25 2.13 29.49
CA THR A 845 -50.81 2.27 28.10
C THR A 845 -51.35 1.17 27.18
N GLY A 846 -51.98 0.13 27.74
CA GLY A 846 -52.42 -1.04 26.99
C GLY A 846 -51.31 -2.06 26.71
N VAL A 847 -50.11 -1.89 27.29
CA VAL A 847 -48.93 -2.73 27.02
C VAL A 847 -49.19 -4.23 27.16
N PHE A 848 -49.94 -4.65 28.19
CA PHE A 848 -50.26 -6.04 28.44
C PHE A 848 -51.17 -6.63 27.36
N TYR A 849 -52.12 -5.84 26.85
CA TYR A 849 -52.99 -6.22 25.74
C TYR A 849 -52.18 -6.41 24.45
N PHE A 850 -51.35 -5.43 24.11
CA PHE A 850 -50.62 -5.44 22.84
C PHE A 850 -49.54 -6.54 22.79
N MET A 851 -48.87 -6.81 23.92
CA MET A 851 -47.88 -7.87 24.03
C MET A 851 -48.49 -9.27 23.99
N LEU A 852 -49.64 -9.49 24.66
CA LEU A 852 -50.31 -10.80 24.66
C LEU A 852 -51.03 -11.13 23.34
N MET A 853 -51.34 -10.12 22.53
CA MET A 853 -51.81 -10.30 21.15
C MET A 853 -50.71 -10.79 20.18
N TYR A 854 -49.46 -10.88 20.62
CA TYR A 854 -48.37 -11.27 19.74
C TYR A 854 -48.41 -12.76 19.39
N THR A 855 -48.41 -13.05 18.09
CA THR A 855 -48.52 -14.39 17.53
C THR A 855 -47.17 -15.04 17.19
N GLY A 856 -46.05 -14.29 17.25
CA GLY A 856 -44.73 -14.83 16.95
C GLY A 856 -44.14 -15.68 18.09
N SER A 857 -42.97 -16.27 17.83
CA SER A 857 -42.27 -17.19 18.73
C SER A 857 -41.22 -16.52 19.63
N ASN A 858 -40.73 -15.31 19.28
CA ASN A 858 -39.73 -14.58 20.07
C ASN A 858 -40.36 -13.80 21.25
N ILE A 859 -41.10 -14.50 22.11
CA ILE A 859 -41.80 -13.90 23.26
C ILE A 859 -40.95 -13.77 24.53
N LEU A 860 -39.72 -14.29 24.56
CA LEU A 860 -38.88 -14.26 25.77
C LEU A 860 -38.68 -12.85 26.36
N PRO A 861 -38.37 -11.81 25.55
CA PRO A 861 -38.31 -10.43 26.05
C PRO A 861 -39.64 -9.95 26.65
N ILE A 862 -40.76 -10.37 26.06
CA ILE A 862 -42.12 -10.08 26.55
C ILE A 862 -42.36 -10.79 27.89
N ALA A 863 -42.05 -12.08 28.00
CA ALA A 863 -42.19 -12.85 29.23
C ALA A 863 -41.38 -12.25 30.39
N ARG A 864 -40.16 -11.78 30.11
CA ARG A 864 -39.33 -11.04 31.09
C ARG A 864 -40.01 -9.76 31.56
N PHE A 865 -40.58 -8.99 30.63
CA PHE A 865 -41.33 -7.78 30.95
C PHE A 865 -42.58 -8.08 31.80
N LEU A 866 -43.37 -9.09 31.42
CA LEU A 866 -44.56 -9.52 32.14
C LEU A 866 -44.21 -9.95 33.57
N LYS A 867 -43.20 -10.82 33.73
CA LYS A 867 -42.73 -11.26 35.05
C LYS A 867 -42.31 -10.08 35.92
N MET A 868 -41.54 -9.14 35.35
CA MET A 868 -41.05 -7.98 36.08
C MET A 868 -42.16 -7.03 36.56
N THR A 869 -43.27 -6.91 35.82
CA THR A 869 -44.24 -5.82 35.99
C THR A 869 -45.60 -6.24 36.53
N HIS A 870 -46.05 -7.49 36.32
CA HIS A 870 -47.45 -7.87 36.54
C HIS A 870 -47.95 -7.68 37.98
N MET A 871 -47.09 -7.90 38.99
CA MET A 871 -47.42 -7.73 40.42
C MET A 871 -47.13 -6.33 40.99
N LYS A 872 -46.50 -5.46 40.20
CA LYS A 872 -46.04 -4.12 40.63
C LYS A 872 -46.95 -2.99 40.13
N GLN A 873 -48.12 -3.34 39.61
CA GLN A 873 -49.13 -2.38 39.11
C GLN A 873 -50.01 -1.86 40.26
N ALA A 874 -50.46 -0.60 40.17
CA ALA A 874 -51.51 -0.05 41.03
C ALA A 874 -52.91 -0.39 40.49
N PHE A 875 -53.07 -1.61 39.97
CA PHE A 875 -54.33 -2.13 39.46
C PHE A 875 -55.15 -2.76 40.59
N ARG A 876 -56.47 -2.54 40.60
CA ARG A 876 -57.42 -3.21 41.50
C ARG A 876 -58.67 -3.57 40.70
N SER A 877 -59.05 -4.84 40.68
CA SER A 877 -60.30 -5.29 40.05
C SER A 877 -61.52 -4.79 40.84
N GLU A 878 -62.59 -4.38 40.16
CA GLU A 878 -63.82 -3.82 40.78
C GLU A 878 -64.74 -4.89 41.41
N ASP A 879 -64.49 -6.18 41.18
CA ASP A 879 -65.29 -7.27 41.75
C ASP A 879 -64.88 -7.58 43.20
N GLY A 880 -65.55 -6.95 44.16
CA GLY A 880 -65.20 -6.92 45.58
C GLY A 880 -65.62 -8.11 46.46
N ASN A 881 -65.74 -9.35 45.95
CA ASN A 881 -66.29 -10.45 46.77
C ASN A 881 -65.46 -11.75 46.91
N THR A 882 -64.22 -11.79 46.40
CA THR A 882 -63.30 -12.93 46.64
C THR A 882 -62.09 -12.51 47.44
N GLN A 883 -61.85 -13.23 48.54
CA GLN A 883 -60.75 -13.00 49.48
C GLN A 883 -59.39 -13.13 48.78
N SER A 884 -58.57 -12.07 48.86
CA SER A 884 -57.10 -12.08 48.72
C SER A 884 -56.46 -13.13 47.78
N GLY A 885 -56.53 -12.90 46.47
CA GLY A 885 -55.81 -13.70 45.45
C GLY A 885 -54.83 -12.88 44.61
N ILE A 886 -53.81 -13.55 44.05
CA ILE A 886 -52.86 -13.00 43.07
C ILE A 886 -53.58 -12.36 41.86
N MET A 887 -54.75 -12.88 41.51
CA MET A 887 -55.66 -12.41 40.45
C MET A 887 -56.14 -10.96 40.63
N HIS A 888 -56.35 -10.49 41.88
CA HIS A 888 -56.83 -9.13 42.14
C HIS A 888 -55.70 -8.09 42.10
N ARG A 889 -54.44 -8.52 42.28
CA ARG A 889 -53.25 -7.66 42.29
C ARG A 889 -52.59 -7.56 40.91
N SER A 890 -52.66 -8.63 40.13
CA SER A 890 -52.09 -8.69 38.79
C SER A 890 -53.07 -8.17 37.74
N ILE A 891 -52.61 -7.26 36.88
CA ILE A 891 -53.36 -6.85 35.67
C ILE A 891 -53.63 -8.04 34.73
N LEU A 892 -52.79 -9.07 34.79
CA LEU A 892 -53.00 -10.28 34.00
C LEU A 892 -54.18 -11.12 34.50
N GLY A 893 -54.72 -10.86 35.70
CA GLY A 893 -55.85 -11.58 36.27
C GLY A 893 -57.14 -11.49 35.45
N GLN A 894 -57.31 -10.42 34.65
CA GLN A 894 -58.44 -10.30 33.73
C GLN A 894 -58.23 -11.05 32.40
N LEU A 895 -56.99 -11.42 32.08
CA LEU A 895 -56.58 -11.94 30.78
C LEU A 895 -56.24 -13.43 30.82
N LEU A 896 -55.45 -13.86 31.80
CA LEU A 896 -54.92 -15.22 31.90
C LEU A 896 -55.61 -15.99 33.05
N PRO A 897 -55.71 -17.33 32.95
CA PRO A 897 -56.12 -18.16 34.07
C PRO A 897 -55.21 -18.00 35.29
N GLU A 898 -55.74 -18.22 36.49
CA GLU A 898 -55.00 -18.08 37.75
C GLU A 898 -53.72 -18.94 37.78
N ALA A 899 -53.79 -20.18 37.27
CA ALA A 899 -52.64 -21.08 37.14
C ALA A 899 -51.49 -20.47 36.33
N MET A 900 -51.76 -19.76 35.22
CA MET A 900 -50.73 -19.14 34.38
C MET A 900 -50.03 -17.98 35.09
N ILE A 901 -50.75 -17.26 35.97
CA ILE A 901 -50.18 -16.16 36.75
C ILE A 901 -49.32 -16.71 37.90
N CYS A 902 -49.80 -17.73 38.61
CA CYS A 902 -49.01 -18.45 39.61
C CYS A 902 -47.74 -19.05 38.97
N PHE A 903 -47.85 -19.62 37.77
CA PHE A 903 -46.72 -20.18 37.03
C PHE A 903 -45.69 -19.10 36.64
N LEU A 904 -46.13 -17.92 36.18
CA LEU A 904 -45.26 -16.79 35.88
C LEU A 904 -44.48 -16.30 37.12
N GLU A 905 -45.12 -16.28 38.29
CA GLU A 905 -44.51 -15.86 39.54
C GLU A 905 -43.46 -16.89 40.01
N ASN A 906 -43.83 -18.17 40.02
CA ASN A 906 -43.01 -19.25 40.60
C ASN A 906 -41.88 -19.75 39.69
N HIS A 907 -42.03 -19.72 38.36
CA HIS A 907 -41.04 -20.25 37.41
C HIS A 907 -40.31 -19.14 36.63
N SER A 908 -39.17 -19.44 36.00
CA SER A 908 -38.43 -18.45 35.22
C SER A 908 -39.21 -17.94 34.00
N ALA A 909 -38.85 -16.75 33.49
CA ALA A 909 -39.48 -16.19 32.30
C ALA A 909 -39.28 -17.07 31.05
N GLU A 910 -38.17 -17.81 30.99
CA GLU A 910 -37.88 -18.80 29.95
C GLU A 910 -38.90 -19.95 29.97
N LYS A 911 -39.16 -20.53 31.14
CA LYS A 911 -40.17 -21.59 31.30
C LYS A 911 -41.56 -21.07 30.97
N PHE A 912 -41.92 -19.87 31.44
CA PHE A 912 -43.22 -19.28 31.08
C PHE A 912 -43.36 -19.06 29.57
N ALA A 913 -42.31 -18.61 28.89
CA ALA A 913 -42.33 -18.44 27.44
C ALA A 913 -42.54 -19.78 26.70
N GLU A 914 -41.86 -20.84 27.12
CA GLU A 914 -42.09 -22.18 26.60
C GLU A 914 -43.54 -22.63 26.82
N THR A 915 -44.05 -22.48 28.05
CA THR A 915 -45.42 -22.83 28.43
C THR A 915 -46.47 -22.06 27.64
N PHE A 916 -46.26 -20.76 27.43
CA PHE A 916 -47.22 -19.91 26.72
C PHE A 916 -47.31 -20.22 25.22
N LEU A 917 -46.21 -20.67 24.59
CA LEU A 917 -46.19 -21.04 23.17
C LEU A 917 -46.68 -22.47 22.91
N GLY A 918 -46.47 -23.39 23.86
CA GLY A 918 -46.80 -24.80 23.70
C GLY A 918 -48.18 -25.20 24.20
N GLU A 919 -48.40 -26.51 24.29
CA GLU A 919 -49.60 -27.14 24.84
C GLU A 919 -49.20 -27.93 26.08
N PHE A 920 -49.76 -27.53 27.22
CA PHE A 920 -49.42 -28.09 28.52
C PHE A 920 -50.68 -28.50 29.23
N ASP A 921 -50.69 -29.76 29.65
CA ASP A 921 -51.77 -30.39 30.39
C ASP A 921 -51.14 -31.10 31.59
N THR A 922 -50.92 -30.36 32.67
CA THR A 922 -50.17 -30.80 33.86
C THR A 922 -50.91 -30.39 35.14
N PRO A 923 -50.58 -31.00 36.30
CA PRO A 923 -51.15 -30.59 37.58
C PRO A 923 -50.94 -29.10 37.91
N GLU A 924 -49.88 -28.46 37.42
CA GLU A 924 -49.60 -27.03 37.67
C GLU A 924 -50.25 -26.09 36.64
N VAL A 925 -50.32 -26.49 35.37
CA VAL A 925 -50.79 -25.64 34.27
C VAL A 925 -51.59 -26.45 33.26
N ILE A 926 -52.77 -25.92 32.91
CA ILE A 926 -53.58 -26.32 31.76
C ILE A 926 -53.61 -25.12 30.81
N TRP A 927 -52.91 -25.23 29.68
CA TRP A 927 -52.82 -24.19 28.65
C TRP A 927 -52.74 -24.82 27.26
N SER A 928 -53.64 -24.42 26.37
CA SER A 928 -53.70 -24.94 25.00
C SER A 928 -53.59 -23.84 23.95
N SER A 929 -53.26 -24.24 22.71
CA SER A 929 -53.26 -23.35 21.54
C SER A 929 -54.63 -22.69 21.31
N GLU A 930 -55.72 -23.39 21.65
CA GLU A 930 -57.09 -22.87 21.59
C GLU A 930 -57.35 -21.77 22.64
N MET A 931 -56.89 -21.96 23.88
CA MET A 931 -56.99 -20.95 24.93
C MET A 931 -56.19 -19.69 24.55
N ARG A 932 -54.98 -19.87 24.00
CA ARG A 932 -54.18 -18.76 23.47
C ARG A 932 -54.88 -18.04 22.31
N ARG A 933 -55.50 -18.77 21.38
CA ARG A 933 -56.29 -18.18 20.29
C ARG A 933 -57.46 -17.36 20.84
N MET A 934 -58.19 -17.90 21.81
CA MET A 934 -59.32 -17.21 22.46
C MET A 934 -58.87 -15.91 23.15
N LEU A 935 -57.74 -15.94 23.86
CA LEU A 935 -57.13 -14.74 24.45
C LEU A 935 -56.89 -13.66 23.39
N ILE A 936 -56.22 -14.02 22.30
CA ILE A 936 -55.89 -13.09 21.21
C ILE A 936 -57.16 -12.54 20.56
N GLU A 937 -58.17 -13.39 20.31
CA GLU A 937 -59.45 -12.97 19.71
C GLU A 937 -60.21 -11.99 20.60
N LYS A 938 -60.28 -12.24 21.92
CA LYS A 938 -60.97 -11.36 22.88
C LYS A 938 -60.27 -10.01 23.02
N ILE A 939 -58.94 -9.99 23.09
CA ILE A 939 -58.19 -8.73 23.13
C ILE A 939 -58.31 -8.00 21.79
N SER A 940 -58.20 -8.70 20.66
CA SER A 940 -58.35 -8.14 19.31
C SER A 940 -59.71 -7.46 19.12
N ALA A 941 -60.79 -8.09 19.61
CA ALA A 941 -62.13 -7.51 19.60
C ALA A 941 -62.23 -6.26 20.50
N HIS A 942 -61.58 -6.28 21.68
CA HIS A 942 -61.55 -5.14 22.62
C HIS A 942 -60.87 -3.90 22.03
N ILE A 943 -59.80 -4.08 21.24
CA ILE A 943 -59.04 -2.98 20.65
C ILE A 943 -59.38 -2.71 19.17
N ALA A 944 -60.44 -3.36 18.63
CA ALA A 944 -60.78 -3.33 17.22
C ALA A 944 -61.05 -1.91 16.69
N ASP A 945 -61.60 -1.04 17.53
CA ASP A 945 -61.87 0.36 17.18
C ASP A 945 -60.60 1.21 17.15
N PHE A 946 -59.52 0.81 17.84
CA PHE A 946 -58.31 1.62 17.97
C PHE A 946 -57.27 1.31 16.90
N THR A 947 -57.03 0.04 16.59
CA THR A 947 -55.97 -0.39 15.63
C THR A 947 -56.09 0.26 14.25
N PRO A 948 -57.29 0.42 13.64
CA PRO A 948 -57.45 1.14 12.37
C PRO A 948 -57.10 2.63 12.46
N LYS A 949 -57.33 3.29 13.60
CA LYS A 949 -57.04 4.73 13.80
C LYS A 949 -55.56 5.04 13.62
N LEU A 950 -54.67 4.12 14.01
CA LEU A 950 -53.22 4.28 13.87
C LEU A 950 -52.75 4.42 12.42
N LYS A 951 -53.54 3.95 11.43
CA LYS A 951 -53.23 4.11 9.99
C LYS A 951 -53.51 5.53 9.48
N GLY A 952 -54.52 6.21 10.04
CA GLY A 952 -54.87 7.60 9.72
C GLY A 952 -54.24 8.63 10.66
N HIS A 953 -53.85 8.20 11.86
CA HIS A 953 -53.26 9.03 12.90
C HIS A 953 -52.28 8.18 13.73
N THR A 954 -51.01 8.14 13.34
CA THR A 954 -49.98 7.30 14.02
C THR A 954 -49.68 7.74 15.46
N MET A 955 -50.14 8.93 15.85
CA MET A 955 -50.04 9.50 17.19
C MET A 955 -51.34 9.39 18.00
N ALA A 956 -52.36 8.68 17.51
CA ALA A 956 -53.55 8.40 18.29
C ALA A 956 -53.15 7.63 19.56
N ARG A 957 -53.65 8.05 20.73
CA ARG A 957 -53.34 7.38 21.99
C ARG A 957 -54.43 6.39 22.32
N TYR A 958 -54.04 5.19 22.76
CA TYR A 958 -54.98 4.21 23.27
C TYR A 958 -55.63 4.74 24.55
N PRO A 959 -56.96 4.95 24.58
CA PRO A 959 -57.66 5.22 25.83
C PRO A 959 -57.79 3.91 26.59
N TYR A 960 -57.14 3.80 27.76
CA TYR A 960 -57.24 2.57 28.55
C TYR A 960 -58.70 2.30 28.94
N LEU A 961 -59.18 1.13 28.52
CA LEU A 961 -60.46 0.56 28.91
C LEU A 961 -60.18 -0.81 29.51
N ALA A 962 -60.71 -1.05 30.72
CA ALA A 962 -60.60 -2.35 31.36
C ALA A 962 -61.36 -3.40 30.54
N ILE A 963 -60.71 -4.51 30.24
CA ILE A 963 -61.32 -5.64 29.53
C ILE A 963 -62.13 -6.49 30.53
N PRO A 964 -63.33 -6.95 30.18
CA PRO A 964 -64.03 -7.95 30.99
C PRO A 964 -63.18 -9.21 31.18
N VAL A 965 -63.33 -9.87 32.33
CA VAL A 965 -62.59 -11.11 32.64
C VAL A 965 -62.85 -12.16 31.55
N ILE A 966 -61.77 -12.71 30.99
CA ILE A 966 -61.86 -13.78 29.98
C ILE A 966 -62.13 -15.12 30.67
N SER A 967 -63.33 -15.66 30.48
CA SER A 967 -63.67 -17.02 30.92
C SER A 967 -63.25 -18.05 29.88
N TYR A 968 -62.55 -19.09 30.31
CA TYR A 968 -62.06 -20.19 29.47
C TYR A 968 -62.94 -21.43 29.66
N PRO A 969 -63.73 -21.85 28.64
CA PRO A 969 -64.60 -23.03 28.73
C PRO A 969 -63.85 -24.32 29.09
N GLN A 970 -62.58 -24.43 28.67
CA GLN A 970 -61.71 -25.56 28.96
C GLN A 970 -61.47 -25.80 30.46
N LEU A 971 -61.69 -24.78 31.30
CA LEU A 971 -61.43 -24.82 32.74
C LEU A 971 -62.71 -24.86 33.60
N GLU A 972 -63.91 -24.85 33.02
CA GLU A 972 -65.17 -24.78 33.77
C GLU A 972 -65.40 -25.96 34.72
N ASN A 973 -64.85 -27.13 34.39
CA ASN A 973 -64.96 -28.36 35.18
C ASN A 973 -63.70 -28.65 36.03
N GLU A 974 -62.72 -27.74 36.05
CA GLU A 974 -61.45 -27.92 36.74
C GLU A 974 -61.41 -27.10 38.03
N LEU A 975 -61.01 -27.74 39.14
CA LEU A 975 -60.94 -27.11 40.46
C LEU A 975 -59.48 -26.76 40.77
N PHE A 976 -59.16 -25.46 40.71
CA PHE A 976 -57.83 -24.93 40.98
C PHE A 976 -57.68 -24.54 42.45
N CYS A 977 -56.66 -25.06 43.12
CA CYS A 977 -56.36 -24.75 44.52
C CYS A 977 -54.88 -24.38 44.67
N HIS A 978 -54.62 -23.13 45.07
CA HIS A 978 -53.30 -22.53 45.25
C HIS A 978 -52.42 -22.52 43.99
N ILE A 979 -51.74 -23.63 43.69
CA ILE A 979 -50.86 -23.78 42.52
C ILE A 979 -51.18 -25.03 41.68
N PHE A 980 -52.16 -25.86 42.07
CA PHE A 980 -52.46 -27.12 41.40
C PHE A 980 -53.94 -27.26 41.01
N TYR A 981 -54.18 -27.89 39.87
CA TYR A 981 -55.47 -28.43 39.47
C TYR A 981 -55.69 -29.78 40.17
N LEU A 982 -56.66 -29.84 41.09
CA LEU A 982 -56.85 -30.99 41.98
C LEU A 982 -57.17 -32.28 41.23
N ARG A 983 -57.94 -32.19 40.14
CA ARG A 983 -58.26 -33.34 39.30
C ARG A 983 -57.00 -33.99 38.70
N HIS A 984 -56.07 -33.16 38.22
CA HIS A 984 -54.83 -33.60 37.58
C HIS A 984 -53.80 -34.05 38.62
N LEU A 985 -53.75 -33.38 39.78
CA LEU A 985 -52.89 -33.78 40.90
C LEU A 985 -53.29 -35.15 41.49
N CYS A 986 -54.59 -35.46 41.53
CA CYS A 986 -55.10 -36.74 42.01
C CYS A 986 -55.02 -37.88 40.96
N ASP A 987 -54.68 -37.59 39.71
CA ASP A 987 -54.50 -38.60 38.65
C ASP A 987 -53.09 -39.22 38.73
N THR A 988 -52.93 -40.15 39.67
CA THR A 988 -51.67 -40.88 39.90
C THR A 988 -51.30 -41.85 38.78
N ALA A 989 -52.23 -42.13 37.85
CA ALA A 989 -51.96 -42.96 36.68
C ALA A 989 -51.28 -42.15 35.56
N LYS A 990 -51.69 -40.89 35.36
CA LYS A 990 -51.11 -40.00 34.35
C LYS A 990 -49.88 -39.23 34.88
N PHE A 991 -49.84 -38.88 36.16
CA PHE A 991 -48.75 -38.11 36.78
C PHE A 991 -48.21 -38.77 38.06
N PRO A 992 -47.44 -39.88 37.95
CA PRO A 992 -46.89 -40.55 39.13
C PRO A 992 -45.82 -39.69 39.80
N ASN A 993 -45.93 -39.51 41.13
CA ASN A 993 -44.96 -38.80 41.98
C ASN A 993 -44.70 -37.32 41.57
N TRP A 994 -45.75 -36.56 41.23
CA TRP A 994 -45.60 -35.12 40.92
C TRP A 994 -44.98 -34.35 42.10
N PRO A 995 -43.92 -33.55 41.89
CA PRO A 995 -43.26 -32.83 42.97
C PRO A 995 -44.16 -31.72 43.53
N ILE A 996 -44.44 -31.77 44.83
CA ILE A 996 -45.16 -30.72 45.56
C ILE A 996 -44.11 -29.94 46.35
N PRO A 997 -43.88 -28.64 46.05
CA PRO A 997 -42.99 -27.80 46.85
C PRO A 997 -43.53 -27.67 48.29
N ASP A 998 -42.63 -27.72 49.29
CA ASP A 998 -42.96 -27.54 50.72
C ASP A 998 -43.53 -26.15 51.05
#